data_AF-A0A6G0HMS5-F1
#
_entry.id   AF-A0A6G0HMS5-F1
#
_cell.length_a   1.000
_cell.length_b   1.000
_cell.length_c   1.000
_cell.angle_alpha   90.00
_cell.angle_beta   90.00
_cell.angle_gamma   90.00
#
_symmetry.space_group_name_H-M   'P 1'
#
loop_
_entity.id
_entity.type
_entity.pdbx_description
1 polymer ?
#
loop_
_entity_poly.entity_id
_entity_poly.type
_entity_poly.pdbx_seq_one_letter_code
_entity_poly.pdbx_strand_id
1 'polypeptide(L)'
;MTSTAGRLAHQQKGEEGIGSNERAVKFSNQEYQTLHQQCLMNGHLFEDNCFPAESKSLGYNELGPYSSKTRGVVWKRPKELCSEPKFIDDGATRTDICQGALGDCWLLAAIASLTLDQRILARVVPQGQSFTENYAGIFHFQFWQFGEWVDVVVDDRLPTRDGKLLFVHSAEGSEFWSALLEKAYAKVHGCYEALSGGSTIEGFEDFTGGISEVYVLDKAPPNLFQVMQKALHLGSLLGCSIDITSSYETEAVTARKLVKGHAYSVTGATEVNFRGRLVQLVRIRNPWGQVEWTGPWSDGSNEWDYVSDDEKSKLNHVAEDGEFWMSFSDFIRQFSRLEICNLTPDTLLSDDVGHWNSYQFEGMWRVGSTAGGCRNHAATFSSNPQFVVRLEDVDDDPMDGEDGCTFLVGLMQKGGRQKKRLARDLETIGFAIYEVPDQYKGRSNVHLGPDVLLRQRAVAMSSNFINTREVCDRFRLPPGEYAIIPSTFQPHKNGSFILRVFSEKQAATSPLEEDIDAQIEEEEVSESEVDPHFKHLFKQIAGDDMEVSVFELVRILNNVVSHRGDIKTNGFSLETGRQIVSLLDKDESAKLGLIEFHLLWNKIQKYLEIFKHHDSDNSGTMSSHEMRGAATEAGFSVNSAVLQAVVSRYADAQYAIDFDSFVGCLIKLESLFKIFKALERPDGKIALDMQQWLCLAIH
;
A
#
# COMPACT_ATOMS: atom_id res chain seq x y z
N MET A 1 -10.33 10.12 -3.43
CA MET A 1 -10.40 9.85 -1.98
C MET A 1 -11.70 9.14 -1.71
N THR A 2 -11.65 7.90 -1.24
CA THR A 2 -12.80 7.18 -0.69
C THR A 2 -13.26 7.89 0.58
N SER A 3 -14.57 8.06 0.75
CA SER A 3 -15.14 8.59 1.99
C SER A 3 -14.77 7.69 3.18
N THR A 4 -14.85 8.20 4.41
CA THR A 4 -14.65 7.36 5.61
C THR A 4 -15.60 6.16 5.63
N ALA A 5 -16.87 6.35 5.25
CA ALA A 5 -17.82 5.26 5.09
C ALA A 5 -17.38 4.22 4.04
N GLY A 6 -16.85 4.67 2.90
CA GLY A 6 -16.31 3.78 1.87
C GLY A 6 -15.13 2.94 2.35
N ARG A 7 -14.25 3.52 3.19
CA ARG A 7 -13.12 2.80 3.80
C ARG A 7 -13.57 1.77 4.83
N LEU A 8 -14.50 2.13 5.71
CA LEU A 8 -15.05 1.19 6.71
C LEU A 8 -15.77 0.02 6.04
N ALA A 9 -16.58 0.29 5.01
CA ALA A 9 -17.25 -0.76 4.25
C ALA A 9 -16.24 -1.68 3.51
N HIS A 10 -15.10 -1.13 3.09
CA HIS A 10 -14.04 -1.92 2.48
C HIS A 10 -13.31 -2.81 3.49
N GLN A 11 -12.98 -2.28 4.68
CA GLN A 11 -12.40 -3.05 5.77
C GLN A 11 -13.30 -4.22 6.20
N GLN A 12 -14.60 -3.97 6.38
CA GLN A 12 -15.57 -5.02 6.70
C GLN A 12 -15.62 -6.11 5.63
N LYS A 13 -15.60 -5.72 4.35
CA LYS A 13 -15.52 -6.69 3.25
C LYS A 13 -14.23 -7.53 3.32
N GLY A 14 -13.11 -6.90 3.67
CA GLY A 14 -11.83 -7.57 3.92
C GLY A 14 -11.93 -8.61 5.04
N GLU A 15 -12.55 -8.27 6.16
CA GLU A 15 -12.81 -9.19 7.29
C GLU A 15 -13.71 -10.37 6.88
N GLU A 16 -14.63 -10.17 5.94
CA GLU A 16 -15.45 -11.22 5.32
C GLU A 16 -14.70 -12.05 4.26
N GLY A 17 -13.41 -11.77 4.04
CA GLY A 17 -12.52 -12.50 3.11
C GLY A 17 -12.48 -11.95 1.68
N ILE A 18 -13.15 -10.83 1.37
CA ILE A 18 -13.05 -10.19 0.06
C ILE A 18 -11.64 -9.57 -0.10
N GLY A 19 -11.01 -9.78 -1.25
CA GLY A 19 -9.61 -9.40 -1.47
C GLY A 19 -8.61 -10.55 -1.25
N SER A 20 -9.08 -11.71 -0.77
CA SER A 20 -8.34 -12.97 -0.91
C SER A 20 -8.30 -13.43 -2.39
N ASN A 21 -7.39 -14.35 -2.71
CA ASN A 21 -7.31 -14.93 -4.07
C ASN A 21 -8.64 -15.61 -4.48
N GLU A 22 -9.28 -16.34 -3.57
CA GLU A 22 -10.57 -17.01 -3.82
C GLU A 22 -11.74 -16.03 -4.02
N ARG A 23 -11.70 -14.88 -3.34
CA ARG A 23 -12.76 -13.86 -3.36
C ARG A 23 -12.20 -12.50 -3.75
N ALA A 24 -11.55 -12.46 -4.91
CA ALA A 24 -10.92 -11.25 -5.43
C ALA A 24 -11.92 -10.08 -5.58
N VAL A 25 -11.44 -8.86 -5.35
CA VAL A 25 -12.20 -7.62 -5.53
C VAL A 25 -12.51 -7.44 -7.01
N LYS A 26 -13.79 -7.21 -7.33
CA LYS A 26 -14.24 -6.97 -8.71
C LYS A 26 -13.82 -5.59 -9.19
N PHE A 27 -12.85 -5.50 -10.10
CA PHE A 27 -12.38 -4.22 -10.63
C PHE A 27 -13.51 -3.51 -11.39
N SER A 28 -13.69 -2.21 -11.11
CA SER A 28 -14.78 -1.41 -11.68
C SER A 28 -16.20 -2.00 -11.48
N ASN A 29 -16.39 -2.85 -10.46
CA ASN A 29 -17.62 -3.61 -10.20
C ASN A 29 -18.06 -4.53 -11.36
N GLN A 30 -17.13 -4.95 -12.23
CA GLN A 30 -17.39 -5.90 -13.30
C GLN A 30 -17.21 -7.33 -12.78
N GLU A 31 -18.17 -8.22 -13.07
CA GLU A 31 -18.11 -9.63 -12.72
C GLU A 31 -18.07 -10.48 -13.99
N TYR A 32 -16.98 -11.21 -14.18
CA TYR A 32 -16.73 -12.00 -15.39
C TYR A 32 -17.90 -12.93 -15.73
N GLN A 33 -18.31 -13.79 -14.79
CA GLN A 33 -19.34 -14.81 -15.05
C GLN A 33 -20.68 -14.19 -15.47
N THR A 34 -21.10 -13.12 -14.80
CA THR A 34 -22.35 -12.40 -15.10
C THR A 34 -22.29 -11.76 -16.49
N LEU A 35 -21.21 -11.05 -16.80
CA LEU A 35 -21.04 -10.38 -18.09
C LEU A 35 -20.89 -11.38 -19.25
N HIS A 36 -20.16 -12.47 -19.03
CA HIS A 36 -19.96 -13.55 -19.99
C HIS A 36 -21.28 -14.23 -20.34
N GLN A 37 -22.09 -14.61 -19.34
CA GLN A 37 -23.42 -15.18 -19.56
C GLN A 37 -24.37 -14.21 -20.29
N GLN A 38 -24.35 -12.92 -19.93
CA GLN A 38 -25.16 -11.91 -20.61
C GLN A 38 -24.78 -11.77 -22.09
N CYS A 39 -23.50 -11.78 -22.42
CA CYS A 39 -23.04 -11.69 -23.80
C CYS A 39 -23.45 -12.94 -24.60
N LEU A 40 -23.30 -14.13 -24.01
CA LEU A 40 -23.73 -15.41 -24.62
C LEU A 40 -25.24 -15.44 -24.88
N MET A 41 -26.06 -15.05 -23.91
CA MET A 41 -27.52 -15.04 -24.04
C MET A 41 -28.00 -14.07 -25.12
N ASN A 42 -27.33 -12.93 -25.26
CA ASN A 42 -27.71 -11.89 -26.22
C ASN A 42 -27.01 -12.04 -27.58
N GLY A 43 -26.11 -13.00 -27.74
CA GLY A 43 -25.40 -13.27 -29.01
C GLY A 43 -24.49 -12.14 -29.49
N HIS A 44 -23.92 -11.35 -28.59
CA HIS A 44 -22.97 -10.27 -28.94
C HIS A 44 -21.61 -10.47 -28.25
N LEU A 45 -20.58 -9.83 -28.80
CA LEU A 45 -19.25 -9.82 -28.20
C LEU A 45 -19.15 -8.69 -27.17
N PHE A 46 -18.50 -8.97 -26.05
CA PHE A 46 -18.31 -8.00 -24.98
C PHE A 46 -17.53 -6.78 -25.47
N GLU A 47 -17.99 -5.60 -25.05
CA GLU A 47 -17.31 -4.33 -25.24
C GLU A 47 -17.11 -3.66 -23.89
N ASP A 48 -15.84 -3.47 -23.52
CA ASP A 48 -15.49 -2.97 -22.20
C ASP A 48 -15.62 -1.44 -22.12
N ASN A 49 -16.71 -0.97 -21.51
CA ASN A 49 -16.95 0.45 -21.27
C ASN A 49 -15.97 1.07 -20.26
N CYS A 50 -15.36 0.26 -19.40
CA CYS A 50 -14.39 0.71 -18.41
C CYS A 50 -12.98 0.87 -18.99
N PHE A 51 -12.70 0.25 -20.15
CA PHE A 51 -11.44 0.37 -20.87
C PHE A 51 -11.67 0.29 -22.39
N PRO A 52 -12.26 1.33 -22.99
CA PRO A 52 -12.74 1.25 -24.36
C PRO A 52 -11.59 1.25 -25.36
N ALA A 53 -11.85 0.73 -26.56
CA ALA A 53 -10.92 0.66 -27.68
C ALA A 53 -10.66 2.04 -28.33
N GLU A 54 -10.11 2.98 -27.55
CA GLU A 54 -9.92 4.39 -27.90
C GLU A 54 -8.49 4.85 -27.55
N SER A 55 -8.10 6.01 -28.08
CA SER A 55 -6.76 6.60 -27.83
C SER A 55 -6.45 6.80 -26.35
N LYS A 56 -7.45 7.07 -25.51
CA LYS A 56 -7.27 7.27 -24.06
C LYS A 56 -6.78 6.02 -23.33
N SER A 57 -7.07 4.83 -23.86
CA SER A 57 -6.62 3.55 -23.32
C SER A 57 -5.19 3.22 -23.75
N LEU A 58 -4.71 3.83 -24.85
CA LEU A 58 -3.30 3.74 -25.26
C LEU A 58 -2.42 4.62 -24.37
N GLY A 59 -2.80 5.87 -24.14
CA GLY A 59 -1.96 6.79 -23.39
C GLY A 59 -2.46 8.22 -23.33
N TYR A 60 -1.59 9.10 -22.83
CA TYR A 60 -1.85 10.50 -22.55
C TYR A 60 -0.76 11.45 -23.08
N ASN A 61 0.46 10.95 -23.36
CA ASN A 61 1.56 11.74 -23.87
C ASN A 61 2.23 11.05 -25.08
N GLU A 62 3.21 10.18 -24.86
CA GLU A 62 3.95 9.45 -25.91
C GLU A 62 3.04 8.48 -26.69
N LEU A 63 2.01 7.94 -26.04
CA LEU A 63 0.95 7.15 -26.68
C LEU A 63 -0.41 7.86 -26.63
N GLY A 64 -0.39 9.19 -26.49
CA GLY A 64 -1.59 10.01 -26.49
C GLY A 64 -2.27 10.15 -27.86
N PRO A 65 -3.44 10.81 -27.92
CA PRO A 65 -4.22 10.98 -29.15
C PRO A 65 -3.50 11.75 -30.27
N TYR A 66 -2.55 12.61 -29.93
CA TYR A 66 -1.81 13.46 -30.88
C TYR A 66 -0.41 12.92 -31.22
N SER A 67 -0.03 11.76 -30.68
CA SER A 67 1.27 11.16 -30.91
C SER A 67 1.36 10.55 -32.31
N SER A 68 2.52 10.71 -32.95
CA SER A 68 2.82 10.00 -34.20
C SER A 68 2.89 8.48 -33.99
N LYS A 69 3.22 8.02 -32.78
CA LYS A 69 3.35 6.59 -32.42
C LYS A 69 2.01 5.85 -32.49
N THR A 70 0.90 6.54 -32.23
CA THR A 70 -0.46 5.97 -32.22
C THR A 70 -1.23 6.17 -33.52
N ARG A 71 -0.64 6.88 -34.49
CA ARG A 71 -1.26 7.10 -35.79
C ARG A 71 -1.42 5.77 -36.56
N GLY A 72 -2.64 5.51 -37.03
CA GLY A 72 -2.96 4.29 -37.79
C GLY A 72 -3.15 3.05 -36.93
N VAL A 73 -3.16 3.20 -35.59
CA VAL A 73 -3.51 2.10 -34.69
C VAL A 73 -5.00 1.78 -34.81
N VAL A 74 -5.31 0.50 -35.00
CA VAL A 74 -6.66 -0.04 -35.03
C VAL A 74 -6.79 -1.18 -34.04
N TRP A 75 -7.93 -1.26 -33.37
CA TRP A 75 -8.19 -2.31 -32.39
C TRP A 75 -8.84 -3.50 -33.09
N LYS A 76 -8.24 -4.68 -32.97
CA LYS A 76 -8.70 -5.92 -33.60
C LYS A 76 -8.75 -7.05 -32.59
N ARG A 77 -9.73 -7.94 -32.72
CA ARG A 77 -9.82 -9.17 -31.92
C ARG A 77 -8.91 -10.26 -32.52
N PRO A 78 -8.45 -11.23 -31.72
CA PRO A 78 -7.66 -12.37 -32.20
C PRO A 78 -8.27 -13.11 -33.40
N LYS A 79 -9.59 -13.28 -33.44
CA LYS A 79 -10.31 -13.89 -34.57
C LYS A 79 -10.24 -13.10 -35.89
N GLU A 80 -9.80 -11.85 -35.85
CA GLU A 80 -9.56 -11.01 -37.03
C GLU A 80 -8.09 -11.02 -37.49
N LEU A 81 -7.19 -11.58 -36.67
CA LEU A 81 -5.74 -11.61 -36.87
C LEU A 81 -5.22 -13.00 -37.25
N CYS A 82 -5.78 -14.04 -36.63
CA CYS A 82 -5.41 -15.43 -36.82
C CYS A 82 -6.66 -16.28 -37.10
N SER A 83 -6.51 -17.33 -37.94
CA SER A 83 -7.60 -18.24 -38.30
C SER A 83 -8.03 -19.14 -37.14
N GLU A 84 -7.09 -19.56 -36.30
CA GLU A 84 -7.31 -20.44 -35.15
C GLU A 84 -6.66 -19.83 -33.90
N PRO A 85 -7.23 -18.74 -33.35
CA PRO A 85 -6.67 -18.13 -32.15
C PRO A 85 -6.84 -19.07 -30.96
N LYS A 86 -5.77 -19.23 -30.20
CA LYS A 86 -5.71 -20.00 -28.96
C LYS A 86 -5.47 -19.04 -27.80
N PHE A 87 -6.07 -19.35 -26.65
CA PHE A 87 -5.80 -18.58 -25.45
C PHE A 87 -4.42 -18.95 -24.94
N ILE A 88 -4.24 -20.24 -24.62
CA ILE A 88 -2.97 -20.91 -24.29
C ILE A 88 -2.94 -22.21 -25.11
N ASP A 89 -1.79 -22.57 -25.68
CA ASP A 89 -1.54 -23.77 -26.49
C ASP A 89 -0.43 -24.61 -25.85
N ASP A 90 -0.73 -25.86 -25.47
CA ASP A 90 0.22 -26.78 -24.81
C ASP A 90 0.96 -26.21 -23.58
N GLY A 91 0.33 -25.27 -22.88
CA GLY A 91 0.82 -24.65 -21.65
C GLY A 91 1.46 -23.29 -21.93
N ALA A 92 1.26 -22.36 -21.01
CA ALA A 92 1.81 -21.02 -21.17
C ALA A 92 3.30 -21.03 -20.84
N THR A 93 4.10 -20.64 -21.83
CA THR A 93 5.56 -20.67 -21.73
C THR A 93 6.15 -19.28 -21.87
N ARG A 94 7.41 -19.14 -21.45
CA ARG A 94 8.13 -17.89 -21.56
C ARG A 94 8.27 -17.40 -23.02
N THR A 95 8.28 -18.30 -24.01
CA THR A 95 8.38 -17.93 -25.44
C THR A 95 7.12 -17.25 -26.00
N ASP A 96 6.02 -17.28 -25.26
CA ASP A 96 4.76 -16.60 -25.61
C ASP A 96 4.84 -15.08 -25.32
N ILE A 97 6.01 -14.60 -24.92
CA ILE A 97 6.26 -13.25 -24.42
C ILE A 97 7.44 -12.66 -25.20
N CYS A 98 7.09 -11.85 -26.20
CA CYS A 98 7.98 -10.99 -26.95
C CYS A 98 7.54 -9.54 -26.83
N GLN A 99 8.48 -8.66 -26.42
CA GLN A 99 8.20 -7.23 -26.27
C GLN A 99 7.82 -6.56 -27.59
N GLY A 100 6.75 -5.75 -27.53
CA GLY A 100 6.35 -4.87 -28.62
C GLY A 100 7.01 -3.50 -28.54
N ALA A 101 6.28 -2.45 -28.94
CA ALA A 101 6.78 -1.09 -29.03
C ALA A 101 6.68 -0.27 -27.72
N LEU A 102 6.35 -0.90 -26.60
CA LEU A 102 6.19 -0.28 -25.28
C LEU A 102 7.43 -0.56 -24.41
N GLY A 103 7.85 0.43 -23.61
CA GLY A 103 9.00 0.32 -22.70
C GLY A 103 8.64 -0.34 -21.36
N ASP A 104 8.00 -1.49 -21.41
CA ASP A 104 7.50 -2.25 -20.26
C ASP A 104 8.20 -3.61 -20.08
N CYS A 105 9.47 -3.71 -20.52
CA CYS A 105 10.31 -4.89 -20.36
C CYS A 105 10.29 -5.50 -18.95
N TRP A 106 10.20 -4.65 -17.92
CA TRP A 106 10.08 -5.04 -16.52
C TRP A 106 8.84 -5.91 -16.25
N LEU A 107 7.71 -5.62 -16.90
CA LEU A 107 6.49 -6.39 -16.78
C LEU A 107 6.64 -7.72 -17.51
N LEU A 108 7.21 -7.70 -18.71
CA LEU A 108 7.38 -8.90 -19.52
C LEU A 108 8.38 -9.87 -18.91
N ALA A 109 9.47 -9.38 -18.30
CA ALA A 109 10.38 -10.20 -17.50
C ALA A 109 9.65 -10.83 -16.31
N ALA A 110 8.72 -10.10 -15.67
CA ALA A 110 7.90 -10.66 -14.59
C ALA A 110 6.94 -11.75 -15.09
N ILE A 111 6.25 -11.52 -16.22
CA ILE A 111 5.36 -12.52 -16.84
C ILE A 111 6.18 -13.75 -17.26
N ALA A 112 7.38 -13.56 -17.79
CA ALA A 112 8.24 -14.68 -18.20
C ALA A 112 8.66 -15.55 -17.02
N SER A 113 9.03 -14.96 -15.89
CA SER A 113 9.32 -15.74 -14.67
C SER A 113 8.06 -16.43 -14.14
N LEU A 114 6.87 -15.81 -14.26
CA LEU A 114 5.60 -16.41 -13.84
C LEU A 114 5.30 -17.74 -14.57
N THR A 115 5.69 -17.87 -15.84
CA THR A 115 5.48 -19.12 -16.60
C THR A 115 6.30 -20.31 -16.10
N LEU A 116 7.31 -20.08 -15.24
CA LEU A 116 8.13 -21.14 -14.65
C LEU A 116 7.36 -21.98 -13.63
N ASP A 117 6.30 -21.43 -13.03
CA ASP A 117 5.42 -22.15 -12.11
C ASP A 117 3.95 -22.01 -12.54
N GLN A 118 3.43 -23.10 -13.12
CA GLN A 118 2.05 -23.17 -13.62
C GLN A 118 1.00 -22.95 -12.53
N ARG A 119 1.32 -23.20 -11.25
CA ARG A 119 0.41 -22.98 -10.12
C ARG A 119 0.24 -21.50 -9.83
N ILE A 120 1.33 -20.73 -9.92
CA ILE A 120 1.31 -19.28 -9.72
C ILE A 120 0.64 -18.62 -10.92
N LEU A 121 0.99 -19.08 -12.13
CA LEU A 121 0.36 -18.60 -13.35
C LEU A 121 -1.16 -18.79 -13.32
N ALA A 122 -1.66 -19.94 -12.89
CA ALA A 122 -3.10 -20.22 -12.82
C ALA A 122 -3.88 -19.29 -11.88
N ARG A 123 -3.20 -18.60 -10.94
CA ARG A 123 -3.83 -17.57 -10.09
C ARG A 123 -4.04 -16.28 -10.85
N VAL A 124 -3.05 -15.87 -11.63
CA VAL A 124 -3.09 -14.63 -12.41
C VAL A 124 -3.92 -14.80 -13.68
N VAL A 125 -3.83 -15.98 -14.31
CA VAL A 125 -4.51 -16.36 -15.54
C VAL A 125 -5.44 -17.54 -15.24
N PRO A 126 -6.69 -17.28 -14.83
CA PRO A 126 -7.66 -18.32 -14.53
C PRO A 126 -7.85 -19.30 -15.69
N GLN A 127 -7.91 -20.59 -15.37
CA GLN A 127 -8.14 -21.65 -16.34
C GLN A 127 -9.58 -21.65 -16.89
N GLY A 128 -9.81 -22.32 -18.02
CA GLY A 128 -11.13 -22.46 -18.63
C GLY A 128 -11.54 -21.33 -19.58
N GLN A 129 -10.62 -20.40 -19.88
CA GLN A 129 -10.81 -19.35 -20.88
C GLN A 129 -10.42 -19.87 -22.28
N SER A 130 -11.24 -19.57 -23.30
CA SER A 130 -11.03 -20.08 -24.67
C SER A 130 -11.63 -19.17 -25.75
N PHE A 131 -11.07 -19.25 -26.96
CA PHE A 131 -11.63 -18.64 -28.16
C PHE A 131 -12.62 -19.54 -28.91
N THR A 132 -12.70 -20.83 -28.55
CA THR A 132 -13.58 -21.81 -29.20
C THR A 132 -14.86 -22.02 -28.40
N GLU A 133 -14.75 -22.59 -27.21
CA GLU A 133 -15.87 -22.91 -26.33
C GLU A 133 -16.42 -21.67 -25.62
N ASN A 134 -17.74 -21.48 -25.66
CA ASN A 134 -18.43 -20.38 -24.98
C ASN A 134 -17.81 -19.00 -25.21
N TYR A 135 -17.26 -18.76 -26.40
CA TYR A 135 -16.61 -17.50 -26.71
C TYR A 135 -17.60 -16.34 -26.80
N ALA A 136 -17.35 -15.29 -26.02
CA ALA A 136 -18.11 -14.04 -26.03
C ALA A 136 -17.21 -12.79 -26.09
N GLY A 137 -15.94 -12.94 -26.48
CA GLY A 137 -14.98 -11.83 -26.61
C GLY A 137 -14.63 -11.15 -25.29
N ILE A 138 -14.66 -11.90 -24.18
CA ILE A 138 -14.43 -11.46 -22.79
C ILE A 138 -13.51 -12.44 -22.09
N PHE A 139 -12.56 -11.90 -21.32
CA PHE A 139 -11.54 -12.63 -20.56
C PHE A 139 -11.36 -11.96 -19.20
N HIS A 140 -10.72 -12.63 -18.26
CA HIS A 140 -10.39 -12.07 -16.95
C HIS A 140 -9.06 -12.57 -16.39
N PHE A 141 -8.48 -11.75 -15.54
CA PHE A 141 -7.18 -11.97 -14.90
C PHE A 141 -7.24 -11.48 -13.46
N GLN A 142 -6.39 -12.02 -12.59
CA GLN A 142 -6.28 -11.56 -11.21
C GLN A 142 -4.91 -10.95 -10.95
N PHE A 143 -4.90 -9.79 -10.33
CA PHE A 143 -3.67 -9.13 -9.89
C PHE A 143 -3.76 -8.84 -8.41
N TRP A 144 -2.67 -9.08 -7.70
CA TRP A 144 -2.49 -8.53 -6.37
C TRP A 144 -2.24 -7.03 -6.49
N GLN A 145 -3.00 -6.21 -5.78
CA GLN A 145 -2.91 -4.76 -5.80
C GLN A 145 -2.96 -4.24 -4.37
N PHE A 146 -1.78 -3.93 -3.84
CA PHE A 146 -1.64 -3.33 -2.51
C PHE A 146 -2.46 -4.09 -1.47
N GLY A 147 -2.11 -5.36 -1.26
CA GLY A 147 -2.63 -6.17 -0.18
C GLY A 147 -3.85 -7.01 -0.48
N GLU A 148 -4.44 -6.86 -1.67
CA GLU A 148 -5.66 -7.56 -2.06
C GLU A 148 -5.57 -8.08 -3.49
N TRP A 149 -6.17 -9.23 -3.75
CA TRP A 149 -6.39 -9.74 -5.10
C TRP A 149 -7.58 -9.04 -5.75
N VAL A 150 -7.39 -8.63 -7.01
CA VAL A 150 -8.36 -7.88 -7.80
C VAL A 150 -8.61 -8.63 -9.12
N ASP A 151 -9.86 -8.98 -9.39
CA ASP A 151 -10.29 -9.61 -10.64
C ASP A 151 -10.62 -8.53 -11.69
N VAL A 152 -9.98 -8.63 -12.85
CA VAL A 152 -10.01 -7.64 -13.92
C VAL A 152 -10.52 -8.28 -15.19
N VAL A 153 -11.72 -7.86 -15.58
CA VAL A 153 -12.36 -8.27 -16.83
C VAL A 153 -11.86 -7.39 -17.98
N VAL A 154 -11.60 -7.97 -19.15
CA VAL A 154 -11.29 -7.23 -20.39
C VAL A 154 -12.01 -7.86 -21.58
N ASP A 155 -12.34 -7.05 -22.58
CA ASP A 155 -12.61 -7.60 -23.92
C ASP A 155 -11.31 -7.97 -24.65
N ASP A 156 -11.41 -8.71 -25.75
CA ASP A 156 -10.23 -9.18 -26.52
C ASP A 156 -9.80 -8.26 -27.67
N ARG A 157 -10.26 -7.00 -27.74
CA ARG A 157 -9.77 -6.05 -28.74
C ARG A 157 -8.33 -5.63 -28.39
N LEU A 158 -7.37 -5.85 -29.26
CA LEU A 158 -5.96 -5.54 -29.06
C LEU A 158 -5.48 -4.43 -30.01
N PRO A 159 -4.59 -3.52 -29.57
CA PRO A 159 -3.99 -2.51 -30.44
C PRO A 159 -3.11 -3.12 -31.52
N THR A 160 -3.40 -2.81 -32.78
CA THR A 160 -2.64 -3.30 -33.93
C THR A 160 -2.24 -2.18 -34.88
N ARG A 161 -1.15 -2.40 -35.61
CA ARG A 161 -0.74 -1.58 -36.75
C ARG A 161 -0.33 -2.50 -37.89
N ASP A 162 -0.83 -2.23 -39.08
CA ASP A 162 -0.56 -3.04 -40.28
C ASP A 162 -0.86 -4.55 -40.09
N GLY A 163 -1.90 -4.86 -39.29
CA GLY A 163 -2.32 -6.23 -39.00
C GLY A 163 -1.44 -6.98 -37.99
N LYS A 164 -0.47 -6.32 -37.35
CA LYS A 164 0.38 -6.89 -36.30
C LYS A 164 0.07 -6.26 -34.94
N LEU A 165 0.20 -7.03 -33.87
CA LEU A 165 0.10 -6.54 -32.50
C LEU A 165 1.16 -5.47 -32.24
N LEU A 166 0.77 -4.40 -31.55
CA LEU A 166 1.68 -3.29 -31.24
C LEU A 166 2.52 -3.55 -29.96
N PHE A 167 1.97 -4.31 -29.02
CA PHE A 167 2.54 -4.58 -27.70
C PHE A 167 2.91 -6.06 -27.57
N VAL A 168 2.89 -6.64 -26.36
CA VAL A 168 3.31 -8.03 -26.16
C VAL A 168 2.55 -9.01 -27.06
N HIS A 169 3.26 -10.03 -27.55
CA HIS A 169 2.73 -11.08 -28.39
C HIS A 169 3.57 -12.36 -28.25
N SER A 170 2.97 -13.50 -28.61
CA SER A 170 3.67 -14.78 -28.72
C SER A 170 4.46 -14.86 -30.04
N ALA A 171 5.62 -15.52 -30.00
CA ALA A 171 6.41 -15.82 -31.19
C ALA A 171 5.67 -16.73 -32.17
N GLU A 172 4.80 -17.63 -31.69
CA GLU A 172 3.97 -18.52 -32.51
C GLU A 172 2.88 -17.75 -33.27
N GLY A 173 2.41 -16.63 -32.71
CA GLY A 173 1.42 -15.73 -33.32
C GLY A 173 -0.04 -16.18 -33.24
N SER A 174 -0.33 -17.43 -32.82
CA SER A 174 -1.69 -17.91 -32.56
C SER A 174 -2.13 -17.85 -31.10
N GLU A 175 -1.25 -17.55 -30.16
CA GLU A 175 -1.56 -17.43 -28.73
C GLU A 175 -1.70 -15.98 -28.26
N PHE A 176 -2.68 -15.72 -27.39
CA PHE A 176 -3.06 -14.35 -27.03
C PHE A 176 -3.21 -14.09 -25.52
N TRP A 177 -2.96 -15.07 -24.65
CA TRP A 177 -3.09 -14.86 -23.20
C TRP A 177 -2.18 -13.74 -22.68
N SER A 178 -0.93 -13.68 -23.15
CA SER A 178 0.06 -12.67 -22.72
C SER A 178 -0.36 -11.26 -23.14
N ALA A 179 -0.86 -11.11 -24.37
CA ALA A 179 -1.40 -9.85 -24.89
C ALA A 179 -2.63 -9.35 -24.11
N LEU A 180 -3.52 -10.28 -23.74
CA LEU A 180 -4.71 -9.96 -22.94
C LEU A 180 -4.36 -9.68 -21.47
N LEU A 181 -3.36 -10.36 -20.92
CA LEU A 181 -2.84 -10.11 -19.58
C LEU A 181 -2.24 -8.70 -19.46
N GLU A 182 -1.38 -8.31 -20.41
CA GLU A 182 -0.82 -6.96 -20.48
C GLU A 182 -1.93 -5.91 -20.64
N LYS A 183 -2.96 -6.19 -21.45
CA LYS A 183 -4.15 -5.31 -21.55
C LYS A 183 -4.87 -5.14 -20.22
N ALA A 184 -5.12 -6.24 -19.50
CA ALA A 184 -5.78 -6.19 -18.21
C ALA A 184 -4.95 -5.43 -17.17
N TYR A 185 -3.64 -5.60 -17.20
CA TYR A 185 -2.72 -4.86 -16.36
C TYR A 185 -2.67 -3.36 -16.73
N ALA A 186 -2.67 -3.03 -18.02
CA ALA A 186 -2.81 -1.65 -18.52
C ALA A 186 -4.11 -0.99 -18.05
N LYS A 187 -5.22 -1.77 -18.02
CA LYS A 187 -6.51 -1.30 -17.52
C LYS A 187 -6.47 -0.96 -16.02
N VAL A 188 -5.84 -1.78 -15.19
CA VAL A 188 -5.65 -1.49 -13.75
C VAL A 188 -4.94 -0.15 -13.55
N HIS A 189 -3.92 0.11 -14.37
CA HIS A 189 -3.13 1.34 -14.30
C HIS A 189 -3.68 2.49 -15.16
N GLY A 190 -4.81 2.27 -15.85
CA GLY A 190 -5.61 3.24 -16.56
C GLY A 190 -5.31 3.42 -18.06
N CYS A 191 -4.13 3.03 -18.55
CA CYS A 191 -3.75 3.02 -19.97
C CYS A 191 -2.44 2.24 -20.19
N TYR A 192 -2.14 1.84 -21.44
CA TYR A 192 -0.88 1.17 -21.79
C TYR A 192 0.36 2.02 -21.47
N GLU A 193 0.33 3.33 -21.75
CA GLU A 193 1.45 4.23 -21.46
C GLU A 193 1.84 4.28 -19.98
N ALA A 194 0.90 3.99 -19.07
CA ALA A 194 1.18 3.94 -17.64
C ALA A 194 2.08 2.75 -17.24
N LEU A 195 2.28 1.78 -18.13
CA LEU A 195 3.18 0.64 -17.94
C LEU A 195 4.63 0.97 -18.32
N SER A 196 4.87 2.05 -19.07
CA SER A 196 6.21 2.45 -19.48
C SER A 196 7.07 2.82 -18.26
N GLY A 197 8.19 2.11 -18.09
CA GLY A 197 9.13 2.32 -16.98
C GLY A 197 8.62 1.83 -15.62
N GLY A 198 9.23 0.76 -15.12
CA GLY A 198 8.97 0.14 -13.82
C GLY A 198 10.11 -0.80 -13.42
N SER A 199 10.01 -1.41 -12.25
CA SER A 199 10.90 -2.49 -11.80
C SER A 199 10.18 -3.84 -11.87
N THR A 200 10.92 -4.91 -12.20
CA THR A 200 10.39 -6.29 -12.26
C THR A 200 9.70 -6.70 -10.97
N ILE A 201 10.22 -6.20 -9.83
CA ILE A 201 9.64 -6.35 -8.49
C ILE A 201 8.16 -5.95 -8.45
N GLU A 202 7.81 -4.85 -9.13
CA GLU A 202 6.43 -4.40 -9.16
C GLU A 202 5.51 -5.44 -9.81
N GLY A 203 6.00 -6.10 -10.86
CA GLY A 203 5.28 -7.15 -11.57
C GLY A 203 5.23 -8.43 -10.74
N PHE A 204 6.34 -8.83 -10.13
CA PHE A 204 6.37 -10.02 -9.27
C PHE A 204 5.38 -9.92 -8.11
N GLU A 205 5.38 -8.80 -7.39
CA GLU A 205 4.42 -8.55 -6.31
C GLU A 205 2.99 -8.55 -6.82
N ASP A 206 2.72 -7.91 -7.96
CA ASP A 206 1.35 -7.83 -8.49
C ASP A 206 0.85 -9.18 -9.06
N PHE A 207 1.76 -10.12 -9.36
CA PHE A 207 1.42 -11.47 -9.82
C PHE A 207 1.39 -12.52 -8.70
N THR A 208 1.95 -12.22 -7.53
CA THR A 208 2.13 -13.25 -6.49
C THR A 208 1.60 -12.82 -5.12
N GLY A 209 1.49 -11.53 -4.85
CA GLY A 209 1.35 -11.00 -3.49
C GLY A 209 2.59 -11.21 -2.61
N GLY A 210 3.69 -11.71 -3.20
CA GLY A 210 4.96 -12.00 -2.53
C GLY A 210 5.70 -10.76 -2.07
N ILE A 211 6.87 -10.98 -1.47
CA ILE A 211 7.77 -9.93 -1.00
C ILE A 211 9.11 -10.03 -1.70
N SER A 212 9.64 -8.88 -2.15
CA SER A 212 10.83 -8.86 -2.99
C SER A 212 12.05 -8.30 -2.28
N GLU A 213 13.19 -8.96 -2.47
CA GLU A 213 14.50 -8.55 -2.01
C GLU A 213 15.39 -8.15 -3.19
N VAL A 214 16.28 -7.16 -2.96
CA VAL A 214 17.24 -6.69 -3.96
C VAL A 214 18.66 -6.94 -3.47
N TYR A 215 19.45 -7.66 -4.26
CA TYR A 215 20.88 -7.85 -4.06
C TYR A 215 21.66 -6.99 -5.07
N VAL A 216 22.54 -6.13 -4.56
CA VAL A 216 23.51 -5.42 -5.40
C VAL A 216 24.70 -6.35 -5.63
N LEU A 217 24.95 -6.71 -6.88
CA LEU A 217 25.83 -7.84 -7.23
C LEU A 217 27.31 -7.56 -6.98
N ASP A 218 27.74 -6.30 -7.00
CA ASP A 218 29.11 -5.90 -6.66
C ASP A 218 29.45 -6.12 -5.17
N LYS A 219 28.43 -6.23 -4.32
CA LYS A 219 28.48 -6.49 -2.88
C LYS A 219 27.75 -7.79 -2.52
N ALA A 220 27.58 -8.69 -3.49
CA ALA A 220 26.90 -9.95 -3.29
C ALA A 220 27.54 -10.76 -2.15
N PRO A 221 26.72 -11.36 -1.27
CA PRO A 221 27.25 -12.24 -0.24
C PRO A 221 27.83 -13.51 -0.88
N PRO A 222 28.83 -14.17 -0.25
CA PRO A 222 29.51 -15.32 -0.82
C PRO A 222 28.58 -16.51 -1.13
N ASN A 223 27.46 -16.61 -0.41
CA ASN A 223 26.45 -17.66 -0.54
C ASN A 223 25.30 -17.31 -1.49
N LEU A 224 25.40 -16.22 -2.27
CA LEU A 224 24.30 -15.75 -3.14
C LEU A 224 23.86 -16.82 -4.14
N PHE A 225 24.78 -17.62 -4.68
CA PHE A 225 24.43 -18.68 -5.63
C PHE A 225 23.52 -19.75 -5.00
N GLN A 226 23.82 -20.17 -3.77
CA GLN A 226 22.96 -21.11 -3.03
C GLN A 226 21.60 -20.49 -2.70
N VAL A 227 21.56 -19.19 -2.38
CA VAL A 227 20.30 -18.46 -2.19
C VAL A 227 19.47 -18.49 -3.47
N MET A 228 20.07 -18.24 -4.64
CA MET A 228 19.38 -18.32 -5.93
C MET A 228 18.84 -19.73 -6.23
N GLN A 229 19.64 -20.77 -6.00
CA GLN A 229 19.20 -22.16 -6.20
C GLN A 229 18.03 -22.52 -5.29
N LYS A 230 18.13 -22.16 -4.00
CA LYS A 230 17.05 -22.36 -3.03
C LYS A 230 15.80 -21.61 -3.46
N ALA A 231 15.91 -20.33 -3.80
CA ALA A 231 14.79 -19.51 -4.25
C ALA A 231 14.08 -20.12 -5.48
N LEU A 232 14.83 -20.50 -6.51
CA LEU A 232 14.26 -21.13 -7.71
C LEU A 232 13.58 -22.48 -7.41
N HIS A 233 14.17 -23.29 -6.52
CA HIS A 233 13.57 -24.55 -6.10
C HIS A 233 12.26 -24.35 -5.32
N LEU A 234 12.18 -23.28 -4.54
CA LEU A 234 10.99 -22.88 -3.78
C LEU A 234 9.93 -22.17 -4.64
N GLY A 235 10.18 -21.98 -5.95
CA GLY A 235 9.28 -21.30 -6.87
C GLY A 235 9.34 -19.77 -6.81
N SER A 236 10.26 -19.18 -6.03
CA SER A 236 10.48 -17.72 -6.04
C SER A 236 10.75 -17.22 -7.45
N LEU A 237 10.26 -16.03 -7.76
CA LEU A 237 10.49 -15.40 -9.07
C LEU A 237 11.76 -14.56 -9.00
N LEU A 238 12.68 -14.79 -9.94
CA LEU A 238 13.95 -14.07 -9.98
C LEU A 238 14.04 -13.19 -11.24
N GLY A 239 14.54 -11.98 -11.06
CA GLY A 239 14.85 -11.03 -12.12
C GLY A 239 16.24 -10.43 -11.92
N CYS A 240 16.83 -9.91 -12.99
CA CYS A 240 18.10 -9.19 -12.90
C CYS A 240 18.14 -8.04 -13.90
N SER A 241 19.03 -7.08 -13.63
CA SER A 241 19.18 -5.92 -14.51
C SER A 241 20.61 -5.36 -14.48
N ILE A 242 20.92 -4.57 -15.51
CA ILE A 242 22.19 -3.86 -15.66
C ILE A 242 21.90 -2.36 -15.50
N ASP A 243 22.53 -1.73 -14.50
CA ASP A 243 22.33 -0.30 -14.22
C ASP A 243 22.87 0.55 -15.39
N ILE A 244 22.21 1.67 -15.63
CA ILE A 244 22.63 2.70 -16.61
C ILE A 244 23.28 3.87 -15.90
N THR A 245 24.30 4.46 -16.52
CA THR A 245 24.94 5.68 -15.99
C THR A 245 24.27 6.96 -16.49
N SER A 246 23.50 6.89 -17.57
CA SER A 246 22.70 7.99 -18.13
C SER A 246 21.47 7.45 -18.86
N SER A 247 20.44 8.28 -19.02
CA SER A 247 19.21 7.93 -19.74
C SER A 247 19.42 7.63 -21.23
N TYR A 248 20.55 8.04 -21.81
CA TYR A 248 20.91 7.68 -23.19
C TYR A 248 21.37 6.23 -23.33
N GLU A 249 21.71 5.56 -22.22
CA GLU A 249 22.10 4.14 -22.20
C GLU A 249 20.90 3.20 -21.99
N THR A 250 19.68 3.72 -21.83
CA THR A 250 18.48 2.89 -21.70
C THR A 250 18.30 2.04 -22.97
N GLU A 251 18.15 0.73 -22.78
CA GLU A 251 18.07 -0.29 -23.84
C GLU A 251 19.30 -0.33 -24.77
N ALA A 252 20.46 0.18 -24.33
CA ALA A 252 21.69 0.11 -25.11
C ALA A 252 22.29 -1.30 -25.09
N VAL A 253 22.57 -1.85 -26.28
CA VAL A 253 23.19 -3.17 -26.45
C VAL A 253 24.70 -3.07 -26.29
N THR A 254 25.27 -3.89 -25.41
CA THR A 254 26.71 -3.99 -25.14
C THR A 254 27.42 -4.79 -26.23
N ALA A 255 28.76 -4.76 -26.24
CA ALA A 255 29.57 -5.55 -27.17
C ALA A 255 29.38 -7.07 -27.05
N ARG A 256 28.87 -7.56 -25.91
CA ARG A 256 28.53 -8.98 -25.68
C ARG A 256 27.02 -9.25 -25.78
N LYS A 257 26.29 -8.36 -26.45
CA LYS A 257 24.84 -8.41 -26.71
C LYS A 257 23.93 -8.43 -25.46
N LEU A 258 24.43 -8.04 -24.28
CA LEU A 258 23.55 -7.72 -23.14
C LEU A 258 22.97 -6.32 -23.29
N VAL A 259 21.76 -6.08 -22.82
CA VAL A 259 21.02 -4.82 -22.91
C VAL A 259 21.05 -4.12 -21.56
N LYS A 260 21.46 -2.85 -21.55
CA LYS A 260 21.48 -2.04 -20.32
C LYS A 260 20.12 -1.39 -20.03
N GLY A 261 19.83 -1.14 -18.75
CA GLY A 261 18.58 -0.48 -18.34
C GLY A 261 17.34 -1.30 -18.70
N HIS A 262 17.51 -2.62 -18.76
CA HIS A 262 16.53 -3.59 -19.22
C HIS A 262 16.39 -4.71 -18.19
N ALA A 263 15.18 -5.22 -18.04
CA ALA A 263 14.89 -6.32 -17.12
C ALA A 263 15.07 -7.66 -17.80
N TYR A 264 15.73 -8.59 -17.11
CA TYR A 264 15.91 -9.98 -17.50
C TYR A 264 15.28 -10.89 -16.44
N SER A 265 14.85 -12.09 -16.86
CA SER A 265 14.41 -13.14 -15.94
C SER A 265 15.58 -14.08 -15.65
N VAL A 266 15.73 -14.52 -14.40
CA VAL A 266 16.63 -15.64 -14.07
C VAL A 266 15.78 -16.90 -14.01
N THR A 267 16.02 -17.84 -14.93
CA THR A 267 15.18 -19.03 -15.14
C THR A 267 15.83 -20.32 -14.69
N GLY A 268 17.05 -20.26 -14.15
CA GLY A 268 17.78 -21.44 -13.67
C GLY A 268 19.11 -21.10 -13.01
N ALA A 269 19.52 -21.93 -12.06
CA ALA A 269 20.85 -21.90 -11.44
C ALA A 269 21.30 -23.35 -11.19
N THR A 270 22.38 -23.78 -11.84
CA THR A 270 22.85 -25.16 -11.79
C THR A 270 24.37 -25.22 -11.73
N GLU A 271 24.88 -26.34 -11.24
CA GLU A 271 26.31 -26.65 -11.26
C GLU A 271 26.57 -27.74 -12.30
N VAL A 272 27.60 -27.56 -13.12
CA VAL A 272 28.00 -28.54 -14.14
C VAL A 272 29.46 -28.93 -13.95
N ASN A 273 29.79 -30.18 -14.26
CA ASN A 273 31.18 -30.63 -14.27
C ASN A 273 31.84 -30.26 -15.60
N PHE A 274 32.72 -29.27 -15.56
CA PHE A 274 33.54 -28.84 -16.68
C PHE A 274 35.00 -29.23 -16.43
N ARG A 275 35.49 -30.23 -17.18
CA ARG A 275 36.87 -30.72 -17.11
C ARG A 275 37.33 -31.11 -15.68
N GLY A 276 36.45 -31.78 -14.92
CA GLY A 276 36.74 -32.22 -13.56
C GLY A 276 36.60 -31.14 -12.49
N ARG A 277 36.07 -29.96 -12.84
CA ARG A 277 35.77 -28.87 -11.91
C ARG A 277 34.30 -28.54 -11.98
N LEU A 278 33.71 -28.30 -10.83
CA LEU A 278 32.34 -27.83 -10.74
C LEU A 278 32.28 -26.34 -11.11
N VAL A 279 31.43 -25.99 -12.05
CA VAL A 279 31.21 -24.62 -12.52
C VAL A 279 29.76 -24.24 -12.27
N GLN A 280 29.56 -23.10 -11.62
CA GLN A 280 28.25 -22.52 -11.34
C GLN A 280 27.75 -21.76 -12.56
N LEU A 281 26.58 -22.13 -13.07
CA LEU A 281 25.92 -21.53 -14.23
C LEU A 281 24.58 -20.93 -13.83
N VAL A 282 24.25 -19.79 -14.44
CA VAL A 282 22.96 -19.11 -14.31
C VAL A 282 22.33 -19.02 -15.69
N ARG A 283 21.05 -19.37 -15.79
CA ARG A 283 20.23 -19.23 -17.00
C ARG A 283 19.43 -17.95 -16.92
N ILE A 284 19.53 -17.14 -17.96
CA ILE A 284 18.94 -15.81 -18.02
C ILE A 284 18.12 -15.72 -19.30
N ARG A 285 16.97 -15.07 -19.23
CA ARG A 285 16.11 -14.83 -20.40
C ARG A 285 15.88 -13.34 -20.63
N ASN A 286 16.10 -12.93 -21.88
CA ASN A 286 15.72 -11.63 -22.40
C ASN A 286 14.22 -11.63 -22.79
N PRO A 287 13.37 -10.76 -22.22
CA PRO A 287 11.95 -10.68 -22.58
C PRO A 287 11.67 -10.20 -24.02
N TRP A 288 12.68 -9.77 -24.76
CA TRP A 288 12.55 -9.54 -26.21
C TRP A 288 12.35 -10.83 -27.00
N GLY A 289 12.70 -11.99 -26.43
CA GLY A 289 12.67 -13.27 -27.14
C GLY A 289 13.76 -13.41 -28.20
N GLN A 290 14.80 -12.57 -28.12
CA GLN A 290 15.94 -12.50 -29.04
C GLN A 290 17.08 -11.71 -28.39
N VAL A 291 18.23 -11.62 -29.05
CA VAL A 291 19.43 -10.89 -28.60
C VAL A 291 20.01 -11.51 -27.33
N GLU A 292 20.89 -12.49 -27.56
CA GLU A 292 21.50 -13.32 -26.52
C GLU A 292 22.98 -13.05 -26.29
N TRP A 293 23.45 -13.44 -25.11
CA TRP A 293 24.86 -13.40 -24.71
C TRP A 293 25.78 -14.11 -25.69
N THR A 294 26.90 -13.48 -26.05
CA THR A 294 27.89 -14.07 -26.99
C THR A 294 29.21 -14.46 -26.32
N GLY A 295 29.24 -14.56 -24.99
CA GLY A 295 30.42 -14.97 -24.24
C GLY A 295 30.45 -16.48 -23.94
N PRO A 296 31.32 -16.92 -23.02
CA PRO A 296 31.36 -18.31 -22.57
C PRO A 296 29.99 -18.80 -22.10
N TRP A 297 29.68 -20.07 -22.42
CA TRP A 297 28.39 -20.74 -22.13
C TRP A 297 27.17 -20.24 -22.90
N SER A 298 27.34 -19.34 -23.87
CA SER A 298 26.31 -19.09 -24.88
C SER A 298 25.95 -20.37 -25.64
N ASP A 299 24.81 -20.39 -26.32
CA ASP A 299 24.25 -21.56 -26.99
C ASP A 299 25.23 -22.29 -27.92
N GLY A 300 25.97 -21.50 -28.72
CA GLY A 300 26.98 -21.98 -29.65
C GLY A 300 28.40 -22.08 -29.08
N SER A 301 28.57 -21.98 -27.77
CA SER A 301 29.89 -21.89 -27.12
C SER A 301 30.59 -23.25 -27.00
N ASN A 302 31.91 -23.28 -27.25
CA ASN A 302 32.71 -24.50 -27.22
C ASN A 302 32.85 -25.11 -25.80
N GLU A 303 32.50 -24.38 -24.75
CA GLU A 303 32.49 -24.87 -23.37
C GLU A 303 31.57 -26.08 -23.21
N TRP A 304 30.44 -26.10 -23.93
CA TRP A 304 29.50 -27.21 -23.94
C TRP A 304 30.07 -28.50 -24.52
N ASP A 305 31.20 -28.47 -25.24
CA ASP A 305 31.84 -29.68 -25.77
C ASP A 305 32.61 -30.47 -24.70
N TYR A 306 32.77 -29.89 -23.51
CA TYR A 306 33.45 -30.52 -22.37
C TYR A 306 32.51 -30.90 -21.23
N VAL A 307 31.20 -30.76 -21.44
CA VAL A 307 30.13 -31.24 -20.55
C VAL A 307 29.62 -32.59 -21.08
N SER A 308 29.13 -33.46 -20.20
CA SER A 308 28.58 -34.75 -20.64
C SER A 308 27.38 -34.56 -21.57
N ASP A 309 27.19 -35.46 -22.54
CA ASP A 309 26.06 -35.37 -23.49
C ASP A 309 24.69 -35.40 -22.77
N ASP A 310 24.59 -36.14 -21.66
CA ASP A 310 23.38 -36.23 -20.83
C ASP A 310 23.06 -34.91 -20.12
N GLU A 311 24.07 -34.16 -19.64
CA GLU A 311 23.85 -32.83 -19.04
C GLU A 311 23.64 -31.78 -20.13
N LYS A 312 24.42 -31.84 -21.22
CA LYS A 312 24.31 -30.91 -22.35
C LYS A 312 22.92 -30.95 -22.97
N SER A 313 22.35 -32.12 -23.19
CA SER A 313 21.00 -32.28 -23.76
C SER A 313 19.87 -31.75 -22.86
N LYS A 314 20.10 -31.66 -21.53
CA LYS A 314 19.13 -31.11 -20.58
C LYS A 314 19.24 -29.59 -20.42
N LEU A 315 20.45 -29.06 -20.57
CA LEU A 315 20.75 -27.66 -20.24
C LEU A 315 20.90 -26.77 -21.47
N ASN A 316 21.55 -27.26 -22.53
CA ASN A 316 21.83 -26.46 -23.72
C ASN A 316 20.77 -26.70 -24.80
N HIS A 317 20.08 -25.64 -25.18
CA HIS A 317 19.17 -25.61 -26.30
C HIS A 317 19.61 -24.48 -27.22
N VAL A 318 19.95 -24.79 -28.48
CA VAL A 318 20.44 -23.78 -29.42
C VAL A 318 19.25 -23.20 -30.19
N ALA A 319 18.77 -22.04 -29.76
CA ALA A 319 17.65 -21.33 -30.38
C ALA A 319 17.80 -19.82 -30.14
N GLU A 320 17.38 -18.99 -31.09
CA GLU A 320 17.29 -17.54 -30.84
C GLU A 320 15.93 -17.25 -30.18
N ASP A 321 15.82 -17.50 -28.87
CA ASP A 321 14.62 -17.34 -28.06
C ASP A 321 14.80 -16.36 -26.87
N GLY A 322 15.97 -15.74 -26.80
CA GLY A 322 16.39 -14.79 -25.79
C GLY A 322 16.93 -15.44 -24.51
N GLU A 323 16.91 -16.77 -24.38
CA GLU A 323 17.46 -17.51 -23.24
C GLU A 323 18.91 -17.90 -23.47
N PHE A 324 19.74 -17.80 -22.44
CA PHE A 324 21.14 -18.19 -22.52
C PHE A 324 21.69 -18.57 -21.15
N TRP A 325 22.77 -19.36 -21.15
CA TRP A 325 23.57 -19.61 -19.94
C TRP A 325 24.79 -18.71 -19.87
N MET A 326 25.20 -18.39 -18.65
CA MET A 326 26.51 -17.79 -18.37
C MET A 326 27.07 -18.30 -17.04
N SER A 327 28.38 -18.14 -16.85
CA SER A 327 28.99 -18.45 -15.55
C SER A 327 28.49 -17.48 -14.48
N PHE A 328 28.33 -17.95 -13.24
CA PHE A 328 27.97 -17.07 -12.11
C PHE A 328 28.99 -15.94 -11.90
N SER A 329 30.26 -16.20 -12.20
CA SER A 329 31.31 -15.18 -12.18
C SER A 329 31.11 -14.09 -13.23
N ASP A 330 30.65 -14.44 -14.43
CA ASP A 330 30.30 -13.45 -15.45
C ASP A 330 29.01 -12.71 -15.07
N PHE A 331 28.02 -13.41 -14.50
CA PHE A 331 26.79 -12.80 -14.00
C PHE A 331 27.07 -11.65 -13.03
N ILE A 332 27.87 -11.91 -11.99
CA ILE A 332 28.29 -10.88 -11.00
C ILE A 332 29.03 -9.70 -11.65
N ARG A 333 29.78 -9.94 -12.74
CA ARG A 333 30.58 -8.91 -13.41
C ARG A 333 29.77 -8.07 -14.41
N GLN A 334 28.77 -8.65 -15.05
CA GLN A 334 28.00 -8.01 -16.12
C GLN A 334 26.71 -7.38 -15.60
N PHE A 335 26.06 -7.99 -14.61
CA PHE A 335 24.81 -7.50 -14.03
C PHE A 335 25.06 -6.66 -12.78
N SER A 336 24.13 -5.77 -12.47
CA SER A 336 24.23 -4.86 -11.33
C SER A 336 23.33 -5.28 -10.18
N ARG A 337 22.14 -5.80 -10.48
CA ARG A 337 21.12 -6.14 -9.49
C ARG A 337 20.51 -7.51 -9.76
N LEU A 338 20.21 -8.23 -8.69
CA LEU A 338 19.35 -9.39 -8.66
C LEU A 338 18.14 -9.08 -7.77
N GLU A 339 16.96 -9.39 -8.26
CA GLU A 339 15.67 -9.20 -7.61
C GLU A 339 15.08 -10.59 -7.35
N ILE A 340 14.72 -10.90 -6.11
CA ILE A 340 14.12 -12.19 -5.73
C ILE A 340 12.77 -11.91 -5.07
N CYS A 341 11.68 -12.38 -5.65
CA CYS A 341 10.35 -12.31 -5.06
C CYS A 341 10.01 -13.65 -4.41
N ASN A 342 9.97 -13.66 -3.08
CA ASN A 342 9.57 -14.80 -2.29
C ASN A 342 8.05 -14.85 -2.18
N LEU A 343 7.53 -16.07 -2.30
CA LEU A 343 6.09 -16.32 -2.34
C LEU A 343 5.50 -16.35 -0.93
N THR A 344 4.24 -15.95 -0.82
CA THR A 344 3.47 -16.06 0.43
C THR A 344 3.02 -17.51 0.67
N PRO A 345 2.63 -17.90 1.91
CA PRO A 345 2.05 -19.22 2.18
C PRO A 345 0.85 -19.51 1.29
N ASP A 346 0.01 -18.51 1.06
CA ASP A 346 -1.15 -18.63 0.18
C ASP A 346 -0.75 -19.12 -1.22
N THR A 347 0.49 -18.84 -1.65
CA THR A 347 1.05 -19.18 -2.95
C THR A 347 1.58 -20.61 -3.06
N LEU A 348 1.95 -21.23 -1.93
CA LEU A 348 2.56 -22.55 -1.87
C LEU A 348 1.56 -23.58 -1.33
N LEU A 349 1.03 -24.46 -2.20
CA LEU A 349 0.06 -25.50 -1.85
C LEU A 349 0.69 -26.79 -1.27
N SER A 350 2.02 -26.83 -1.08
CA SER A 350 2.72 -28.04 -0.59
C SER A 350 3.30 -27.82 0.80
N ASP A 351 2.94 -28.69 1.74
CA ASP A 351 3.40 -28.70 3.14
C ASP A 351 4.91 -29.01 3.30
N ASP A 352 5.59 -29.42 2.22
CA ASP A 352 7.01 -29.81 2.23
C ASP A 352 7.99 -28.62 2.18
N VAL A 353 7.48 -27.38 2.24
CA VAL A 353 8.25 -26.17 1.98
C VAL A 353 8.14 -25.18 3.15
N GLY A 354 9.28 -24.68 3.65
CA GLY A 354 9.27 -23.66 4.70
C GLY A 354 8.44 -22.44 4.30
N HIS A 355 7.38 -22.16 5.06
CA HIS A 355 6.44 -21.07 4.79
C HIS A 355 6.84 -19.81 5.56
N TRP A 356 6.82 -18.66 4.88
CA TRP A 356 6.93 -17.35 5.55
C TRP A 356 5.61 -16.99 6.22
N ASN A 357 5.57 -16.78 7.52
CA ASN A 357 4.40 -16.18 8.16
C ASN A 357 4.25 -14.74 7.67
N SER A 358 3.05 -14.35 7.22
CA SER A 358 2.81 -13.03 6.62
C SER A 358 1.81 -12.21 7.44
N TYR A 359 2.15 -10.96 7.70
CA TYR A 359 1.32 -10.00 8.42
C TYR A 359 1.25 -8.70 7.62
N GLN A 360 0.08 -8.08 7.57
CA GLN A 360 -0.15 -6.90 6.75
C GLN A 360 -0.94 -5.83 7.51
N PHE A 361 -0.49 -4.59 7.40
CA PHE A 361 -1.15 -3.43 7.99
C PHE A 361 -1.32 -2.33 6.96
N GLU A 362 -2.54 -1.78 6.87
CA GLU A 362 -2.78 -0.56 6.10
C GLU A 362 -2.53 0.68 6.95
N GLY A 363 -1.88 1.68 6.35
CA GLY A 363 -1.61 2.94 7.03
C GLY A 363 -1.71 4.16 6.13
N MET A 364 -1.69 5.34 6.75
CA MET A 364 -1.66 6.61 6.04
C MET A 364 -0.79 7.63 6.76
N TRP A 365 -0.05 8.40 5.97
CA TRP A 365 0.55 9.66 6.37
C TRP A 365 -0.40 10.79 5.96
N ARG A 366 -0.84 11.59 6.94
CA ARG A 366 -1.66 12.78 6.73
C ARG A 366 -0.97 14.03 7.27
N VAL A 367 -0.93 15.08 6.45
CA VAL A 367 -0.39 16.37 6.88
C VAL A 367 -1.13 16.87 8.10
N GLY A 368 -0.36 17.41 9.05
CA GLY A 368 -0.90 17.88 10.32
C GLY A 368 -1.46 16.76 11.17
N SER A 369 -1.01 15.51 11.03
CA SER A 369 -1.35 14.42 11.95
C SER A 369 -0.23 13.38 11.91
N THR A 370 -0.36 12.38 11.05
CA THR A 370 0.56 11.23 10.99
C THR A 370 1.72 11.36 10.00
N ALA A 371 1.81 12.44 9.23
CA ALA A 371 2.91 12.67 8.29
C ALA A 371 4.15 13.27 8.98
N GLY A 372 4.76 12.47 9.87
CA GLY A 372 5.82 12.91 10.78
C GLY A 372 7.21 13.08 10.14
N GLY A 373 7.44 12.50 8.96
CA GLY A 373 8.77 12.48 8.34
C GLY A 373 9.73 11.51 9.03
N CYS A 374 10.98 11.42 8.58
CA CYS A 374 11.96 10.49 9.15
C CYS A 374 12.56 11.01 10.47
N ARG A 375 13.43 10.20 11.11
CA ARG A 375 14.06 10.51 12.40
C ARG A 375 14.86 11.83 12.44
N ASN A 376 15.24 12.36 11.28
CA ASN A 376 15.89 13.68 11.16
C ASN A 376 14.94 14.83 11.57
N HIS A 377 13.64 14.60 11.53
CA HIS A 377 12.58 15.54 11.90
C HIS A 377 12.06 15.23 13.31
N ALA A 378 12.91 15.44 14.32
CA ALA A 378 12.64 15.03 15.70
C ALA A 378 11.32 15.57 16.29
N ALA A 379 10.89 16.76 15.87
CA ALA A 379 9.65 17.38 16.36
C ALA A 379 8.38 16.61 15.96
N THR A 380 8.42 15.87 14.85
CA THR A 380 7.23 15.25 14.25
C THR A 380 7.38 13.75 14.02
N PHE A 381 8.59 13.18 14.11
CA PHE A 381 8.85 11.76 13.85
C PHE A 381 7.96 10.80 14.65
N SER A 382 7.70 11.10 15.93
CA SER A 382 6.86 10.29 16.81
C SER A 382 5.39 10.26 16.38
N SER A 383 4.94 11.16 15.50
CA SER A 383 3.54 11.18 15.04
C SER A 383 3.25 10.16 13.93
N ASN A 384 4.28 9.56 13.33
CA ASN A 384 4.08 8.49 12.35
C ASN A 384 3.35 7.30 12.99
N PRO A 385 2.57 6.53 12.21
CA PRO A 385 1.97 5.29 12.69
C PRO A 385 3.04 4.32 13.20
N GLN A 386 2.68 3.49 14.18
CA GLN A 386 3.61 2.55 14.82
C GLN A 386 3.00 1.15 14.83
N PHE A 387 3.85 0.14 14.63
CA PHE A 387 3.43 -1.26 14.58
C PHE A 387 4.38 -2.11 15.39
N VAL A 388 3.88 -3.01 16.22
CA VAL A 388 4.72 -3.91 17.01
C VAL A 388 4.83 -5.27 16.32
N VAL A 389 6.04 -5.85 16.37
CA VAL A 389 6.34 -7.24 16.03
C VAL A 389 7.01 -7.90 17.24
N ARG A 390 6.44 -9.02 17.67
CA ARG A 390 6.96 -9.86 18.75
C ARG A 390 7.55 -11.13 18.16
N LEU A 391 8.85 -11.31 18.36
CA LEU A 391 9.63 -12.45 17.91
C LEU A 391 9.94 -13.34 19.12
N GLU A 392 9.51 -14.59 19.09
CA GLU A 392 9.66 -15.54 20.21
C GLU A 392 10.62 -16.68 19.87
N ASP A 393 10.42 -17.32 18.72
CA ASP A 393 11.19 -18.47 18.28
C ASP A 393 12.34 -18.09 17.36
N VAL A 394 13.52 -18.68 17.60
CA VAL A 394 14.69 -18.56 16.71
C VAL A 394 14.58 -19.51 15.51
N ASP A 395 15.28 -19.20 14.43
CA ASP A 395 15.31 -19.99 13.20
C ASP A 395 15.94 -21.38 13.43
N ASP A 396 15.45 -22.43 12.75
CA ASP A 396 15.91 -23.81 12.97
C ASP A 396 17.31 -24.09 12.39
N ASP A 397 17.61 -23.48 11.23
CA ASP A 397 18.84 -23.70 10.46
C ASP A 397 19.42 -22.35 9.95
N PRO A 398 20.09 -21.56 10.81
CA PRO A 398 20.63 -20.26 10.40
C PRO A 398 21.72 -20.40 9.33
N MET A 399 21.53 -19.73 8.19
CA MET A 399 22.40 -19.85 7.00
C MET A 399 23.86 -19.44 7.21
N ASP A 400 24.17 -18.71 8.27
CA ASP A 400 25.50 -18.22 8.66
C ASP A 400 25.96 -18.74 10.03
N GLY A 401 25.17 -19.62 10.68
CA GLY A 401 25.48 -20.24 11.96
C GLY A 401 25.22 -19.37 13.19
N GLU A 402 24.51 -18.23 13.07
CA GLU A 402 24.13 -17.39 14.22
C GLU A 402 22.63 -17.47 14.53
N ASP A 403 22.31 -17.76 15.79
CA ASP A 403 20.92 -17.82 16.29
C ASP A 403 20.25 -16.45 16.25
N GLY A 404 18.99 -16.41 15.81
CA GLY A 404 18.14 -15.22 15.84
C GLY A 404 16.80 -15.48 15.17
N CYS A 405 15.96 -14.46 15.13
CA CYS A 405 14.66 -14.50 14.49
C CYS A 405 14.75 -13.75 13.15
N THR A 406 14.63 -14.46 12.03
CA THR A 406 14.68 -13.83 10.70
C THR A 406 13.29 -13.35 10.27
N PHE A 407 13.25 -12.09 9.83
CA PHE A 407 12.05 -11.48 9.25
C PHE A 407 12.38 -10.43 8.20
N LEU A 408 11.44 -10.16 7.30
CA LEU A 408 11.49 -9.10 6.31
C LEU A 408 10.43 -8.06 6.64
N VAL A 409 10.74 -6.80 6.37
CA VAL A 409 9.78 -5.70 6.48
C VAL A 409 9.68 -5.02 5.12
N GLY A 410 8.50 -5.08 4.51
CA GLY A 410 8.16 -4.38 3.27
C GLY A 410 7.25 -3.18 3.54
N LEU A 411 7.68 -1.98 3.19
CA LEU A 411 6.88 -0.75 3.26
C LEU A 411 6.53 -0.28 1.85
N MET A 412 5.27 -0.48 1.45
CA MET A 412 4.78 -0.20 0.11
C MET A 412 3.87 1.04 0.09
N GLN A 413 4.16 2.03 -0.76
CA GLN A 413 3.29 3.20 -0.95
C GLN A 413 2.27 2.97 -2.10
N LYS A 414 1.01 3.36 -1.87
CA LYS A 414 -0.08 3.18 -2.84
C LYS A 414 -0.13 4.31 -3.89
N GLY A 415 -0.61 3.98 -5.10
CA GLY A 415 -1.00 4.97 -6.12
C GLY A 415 0.14 5.58 -6.96
N GLY A 416 1.31 4.96 -7.00
CA GLY A 416 2.48 5.46 -7.72
C GLY A 416 2.26 5.80 -9.19
N ARG A 417 1.63 4.91 -9.95
CA ARG A 417 1.41 5.11 -11.40
C ARG A 417 0.40 6.22 -11.71
N GLN A 418 -0.61 6.40 -10.85
CA GLN A 418 -1.52 7.55 -10.93
C GLN A 418 -0.78 8.87 -10.69
N LYS A 419 0.19 8.91 -9.75
CA LYS A 419 1.05 10.07 -9.52
C LYS A 419 1.94 10.37 -10.74
N LYS A 420 2.57 9.35 -11.33
CA LYS A 420 3.38 9.49 -12.56
C LYS A 420 2.60 10.14 -13.70
N ARG A 421 1.33 9.75 -13.92
CA ARG A 421 0.45 10.38 -14.93
C ARG A 421 0.23 11.87 -14.69
N LEU A 422 0.29 12.31 -13.43
CA LEU A 422 0.21 13.72 -13.04
C LEU A 422 1.58 14.41 -12.97
N ALA A 423 2.62 13.80 -13.56
CA ALA A 423 4.01 14.22 -13.48
C ALA A 423 4.51 14.42 -12.03
N ARG A 424 4.06 13.56 -11.13
CA ARG A 424 4.49 13.52 -9.73
C ARG A 424 5.25 12.24 -9.45
N ASP A 425 6.36 12.37 -8.75
CA ASP A 425 7.15 11.22 -8.34
C ASP A 425 6.56 10.52 -7.11
N LEU A 426 7.04 9.30 -6.89
CA LEU A 426 6.88 8.59 -5.63
C LEU A 426 7.55 9.37 -4.50
N GLU A 427 6.99 9.29 -3.30
CA GLU A 427 7.64 9.89 -2.14
C GLU A 427 8.83 9.02 -1.73
N THR A 428 9.90 9.64 -1.21
CA THR A 428 10.98 8.88 -0.60
C THR A 428 10.49 8.27 0.72
N ILE A 429 10.47 6.96 0.84
CA ILE A 429 9.95 6.22 2.01
C ILE A 429 11.02 5.35 2.66
N GLY A 430 10.81 4.99 3.92
CA GLY A 430 11.66 4.10 4.70
C GLY A 430 11.08 3.90 6.11
N PHE A 431 11.76 3.08 6.92
CA PHE A 431 11.28 2.76 8.27
C PHE A 431 12.44 2.58 9.25
N ALA A 432 12.13 2.73 10.54
CA ALA A 432 13.06 2.47 11.63
C ALA A 432 12.45 1.48 12.61
N ILE A 433 13.28 0.61 13.18
CA ILE A 433 12.89 -0.45 14.12
C ILE A 433 13.53 -0.16 15.48
N TYR A 434 12.72 -0.13 16.52
CA TYR A 434 13.12 0.14 17.89
C TYR A 434 12.77 -1.06 18.77
N GLU A 435 13.61 -1.40 19.74
CA GLU A 435 13.22 -2.34 20.78
C GLU A 435 12.21 -1.67 21.72
N VAL A 436 11.11 -2.36 22.03
CA VAL A 436 10.09 -1.86 22.94
C VAL A 436 10.63 -1.89 24.39
N PRO A 437 10.63 -0.76 25.11
CA PRO A 437 11.08 -0.72 26.50
C PRO A 437 10.28 -1.67 27.40
N ASP A 438 10.92 -2.25 28.42
CA ASP A 438 10.30 -3.26 29.31
C ASP A 438 8.98 -2.81 29.94
N GLN A 439 8.82 -1.51 30.23
CA GLN A 439 7.60 -0.93 30.79
C GLN A 439 6.38 -1.00 29.85
N TYR A 440 6.60 -1.18 28.55
CA TYR A 440 5.57 -1.26 27.51
C TYR A 440 5.45 -2.64 26.88
N LYS A 441 6.30 -3.61 27.25
CA LYS A 441 6.23 -4.98 26.70
C LYS A 441 4.88 -5.64 26.98
N GLY A 442 4.35 -6.33 25.98
CA GLY A 442 3.05 -7.00 26.01
C GLY A 442 1.85 -6.06 25.93
N ARG A 443 2.04 -4.76 25.70
CA ARG A 443 0.97 -3.78 25.53
C ARG A 443 0.87 -3.35 24.07
N SER A 444 -0.30 -3.56 23.46
CA SER A 444 -0.62 -3.04 22.13
C SER A 444 -1.22 -1.63 22.18
N ASN A 445 -1.71 -1.21 23.35
CA ASN A 445 -2.48 0.02 23.54
C ASN A 445 -1.65 1.26 23.91
N VAL A 446 -0.44 1.35 23.36
CA VAL A 446 0.53 2.40 23.67
C VAL A 446 0.95 3.06 22.38
N HIS A 447 1.23 4.36 22.40
CA HIS A 447 1.90 5.06 21.31
C HIS A 447 3.25 5.60 21.81
N LEU A 448 4.37 5.16 21.23
CA LEU A 448 5.70 5.56 21.74
C LEU A 448 5.95 7.04 21.44
N GLY A 449 6.13 7.82 22.51
CA GLY A 449 6.35 9.25 22.45
C GLY A 449 7.78 9.66 22.05
N PRO A 450 8.02 10.98 21.90
CA PRO A 450 9.35 11.53 21.67
C PRO A 450 10.38 11.14 22.75
N ASP A 451 9.93 10.97 24.00
CA ASP A 451 10.73 10.57 25.14
C ASP A 451 11.39 9.19 24.95
N VAL A 452 10.74 8.28 24.23
CA VAL A 452 11.30 6.97 23.86
C VAL A 452 12.07 7.07 22.55
N LEU A 453 11.38 7.47 21.46
CA LEU A 453 11.91 7.36 20.10
C LEU A 453 13.09 8.31 19.81
N LEU A 454 13.20 9.42 20.54
CA LEU A 454 14.31 10.35 20.37
C LEU A 454 15.50 10.02 21.27
N ARG A 455 15.29 9.35 22.41
CA ARG A 455 16.35 8.99 23.36
C ARG A 455 17.00 7.66 23.07
N GLN A 456 16.23 6.71 22.54
CA GLN A 456 16.71 5.39 22.15
C GLN A 456 17.26 5.42 20.72
N ARG A 457 18.26 4.57 20.46
CA ARG A 457 18.75 4.32 19.10
C ARG A 457 17.93 3.20 18.46
N ALA A 458 17.55 3.36 17.20
CA ALA A 458 16.96 2.28 16.42
C ALA A 458 17.90 1.06 16.39
N VAL A 459 17.36 -0.13 16.63
CA VAL A 459 18.11 -1.40 16.58
C VAL A 459 18.37 -1.83 15.14
N ALA A 460 17.46 -1.47 14.23
CA ALA A 460 17.57 -1.68 12.80
C ALA A 460 16.80 -0.59 12.06
N MET A 461 17.09 -0.38 10.78
CA MET A 461 16.39 0.57 9.91
C MET A 461 16.42 0.04 8.49
N SER A 462 15.52 0.54 7.64
CA SER A 462 15.64 0.32 6.20
C SER A 462 16.99 0.81 5.70
N SER A 463 17.62 0.07 4.79
CA SER A 463 18.98 0.34 4.31
C SER A 463 19.12 1.73 3.70
N ASN A 464 18.10 2.18 2.97
CA ASN A 464 18.00 3.53 2.42
C ASN A 464 16.55 4.04 2.47
N PHE A 465 16.42 5.36 2.58
CA PHE A 465 15.19 6.04 2.20
C PHE A 465 15.22 6.28 0.69
N ILE A 466 14.33 5.63 -0.05
CA ILE A 466 14.33 5.65 -1.52
C ILE A 466 12.91 5.87 -2.06
N ASN A 467 12.80 6.47 -3.24
CA ASN A 467 11.56 6.79 -3.94
C ASN A 467 11.08 5.63 -4.84
N THR A 468 11.05 4.42 -4.31
CA THR A 468 10.49 3.22 -4.96
C THR A 468 9.07 2.94 -4.48
N ARG A 469 8.37 2.03 -5.18
CA ARG A 469 7.01 1.62 -4.80
C ARG A 469 7.01 0.92 -3.44
N GLU A 470 7.98 0.06 -3.20
CA GLU A 470 8.21 -0.60 -1.91
C GLU A 470 9.69 -0.51 -1.52
N VAL A 471 9.94 -0.39 -0.23
CA VAL A 471 11.25 -0.58 0.39
C VAL A 471 11.17 -1.82 1.25
N CYS A 472 12.01 -2.80 0.96
CA CYS A 472 12.07 -4.07 1.67
C CYS A 472 13.50 -4.37 2.10
N ASP A 473 13.67 -4.73 3.37
CA ASP A 473 14.94 -5.17 3.94
C ASP A 473 14.71 -6.40 4.83
N ARG A 474 15.71 -7.29 4.82
CA ARG A 474 15.77 -8.48 5.67
C ARG A 474 16.51 -8.15 6.96
N PHE A 475 15.96 -8.60 8.08
CA PHE A 475 16.52 -8.42 9.40
C PHE A 475 16.63 -9.75 10.12
N ARG A 476 17.60 -9.83 11.02
CA ARG A 476 17.67 -10.83 12.05
C ARG A 476 17.90 -10.13 13.37
N LEU A 477 16.99 -10.34 14.32
CA LEU A 477 17.08 -9.78 15.67
C LEU A 477 16.91 -10.90 16.70
N PRO A 478 17.42 -10.73 17.93
CA PRO A 478 17.12 -11.65 19.03
C PRO A 478 15.60 -11.73 19.31
N PRO A 479 15.13 -12.76 20.03
CA PRO A 479 13.77 -12.79 20.55
C PRO A 479 13.47 -11.54 21.39
N GLY A 480 12.33 -10.89 21.13
CA GLY A 480 11.98 -9.61 21.72
C GLY A 480 10.75 -8.96 21.09
N GLU A 481 10.41 -7.77 21.59
CA GLU A 481 9.34 -6.93 21.05
C GLU A 481 9.94 -5.70 20.39
N TYR A 482 9.52 -5.42 19.16
CA TYR A 482 10.07 -4.35 18.34
C TYR A 482 8.97 -3.49 17.73
N ALA A 483 9.12 -2.17 17.79
CA ALA A 483 8.26 -1.21 17.13
C ALA A 483 8.85 -0.78 15.78
N ILE A 484 8.06 -0.90 14.71
CA ILE A 484 8.37 -0.47 13.35
C ILE A 484 7.65 0.85 13.08
N ILE A 485 8.42 1.88 12.72
CA ILE A 485 7.94 3.25 12.48
C ILE A 485 8.12 3.56 10.99
N PRO A 486 7.10 3.32 10.14
CA PRO A 486 7.13 3.68 8.72
C PRO A 486 6.93 5.18 8.51
N SER A 487 7.75 5.77 7.65
CA SER A 487 7.71 7.21 7.38
C SER A 487 8.10 7.56 5.94
N THR A 488 7.66 8.73 5.49
CA THR A 488 8.32 9.43 4.39
C THR A 488 9.60 10.10 4.88
N PHE A 489 10.52 10.42 3.99
CA PHE A 489 11.75 11.12 4.36
C PHE A 489 11.44 12.52 4.92
N GLN A 490 10.73 13.33 4.13
CA GLN A 490 10.26 14.64 4.55
C GLN A 490 8.92 14.53 5.30
N PRO A 491 8.65 15.38 6.30
CA PRO A 491 7.35 15.49 6.93
C PRO A 491 6.32 16.10 5.97
N HIS A 492 5.06 16.11 6.38
CA HIS A 492 3.96 16.75 5.64
C HIS A 492 3.74 16.19 4.23
N LYS A 493 4.02 14.90 4.04
CA LYS A 493 3.69 14.16 2.82
C LYS A 493 2.45 13.32 3.03
N ASN A 494 1.45 13.54 2.19
CA ASN A 494 0.26 12.69 2.17
C ASN A 494 0.53 11.40 1.40
N GLY A 495 0.15 10.27 1.98
CA GLY A 495 0.25 8.98 1.31
C GLY A 495 -0.51 7.89 2.06
N SER A 496 -0.94 6.89 1.31
CA SER A 496 -1.39 5.62 1.88
C SER A 496 -0.28 4.60 1.66
N PHE A 497 -0.11 3.70 2.62
CA PHE A 497 0.90 2.66 2.56
C PHE A 497 0.38 1.34 3.09
N ILE A 498 1.15 0.30 2.84
CA ILE A 498 1.02 -1.01 3.46
C ILE A 498 2.36 -1.34 4.09
N LEU A 499 2.31 -1.75 5.35
CA LEU A 499 3.43 -2.38 6.02
C LEU A 499 3.20 -3.88 6.02
N ARG A 500 4.17 -4.64 5.52
CA ARG A 500 4.13 -6.09 5.47
C ARG A 500 5.31 -6.64 6.27
N VAL A 501 5.04 -7.64 7.10
CA VAL A 501 6.06 -8.35 7.88
C VAL A 501 6.01 -9.81 7.49
N PHE A 502 7.15 -10.36 7.07
CA PHE A 502 7.29 -11.77 6.75
C PHE A 502 8.29 -12.40 7.71
N SER A 503 7.91 -13.37 8.52
CA SER A 503 8.81 -14.00 9.49
C SER A 503 8.94 -15.50 9.26
N GLU A 504 10.13 -16.04 9.45
CA GLU A 504 10.39 -17.48 9.28
C GLU A 504 9.60 -18.29 10.31
N LYS A 505 9.63 -17.85 11.56
CA LYS A 505 8.80 -18.36 12.66
C LYS A 505 7.56 -17.50 12.86
N GLN A 506 6.57 -18.04 13.56
CA GLN A 506 5.35 -17.29 13.88
C GLN A 506 5.72 -16.08 14.76
N ALA A 507 5.17 -14.91 14.41
CA ALA A 507 5.31 -13.68 15.17
C ALA A 507 3.94 -13.14 15.57
N ALA A 508 3.83 -12.50 16.73
CA ALA A 508 2.64 -11.73 17.05
C ALA A 508 2.85 -10.29 16.56
N THR A 509 1.89 -9.76 15.79
CA THR A 509 1.97 -8.41 15.24
C THR A 509 0.68 -7.65 15.50
N SER A 510 0.78 -6.34 15.77
CA SER A 510 -0.39 -5.47 15.92
C SER A 510 -0.02 -3.99 15.69
N PRO A 511 -1.00 -3.12 15.36
CA PRO A 511 -0.80 -1.69 15.47
C PRO A 511 -0.48 -1.31 16.92
N LEU A 512 0.46 -0.40 17.11
CA LEU A 512 0.85 0.14 18.41
C LEU A 512 0.16 1.50 18.54
N GLU A 513 -1.10 1.46 19.00
CA GLU A 513 -2.05 2.56 18.99
C GLU A 513 -2.82 2.58 20.31
N GLU A 514 -3.13 3.77 20.84
CA GLU A 514 -3.93 3.89 22.06
C GLU A 514 -5.37 3.38 21.85
N ASP A 515 -5.91 2.69 22.86
CA ASP A 515 -7.32 2.31 22.86
C ASP A 515 -8.20 3.55 22.87
N ILE A 516 -9.35 3.48 22.19
CA ILE A 516 -10.33 4.55 22.24
C ILE A 516 -11.08 4.44 23.57
N ASP A 517 -10.91 5.42 24.44
CA ASP A 517 -11.59 5.48 25.74
C ASP A 517 -11.85 6.93 26.16
N ALA A 518 -12.80 7.13 27.09
CA ALA A 518 -13.11 8.44 27.65
C ALA A 518 -13.40 8.35 29.14
N GLN A 519 -12.56 9.02 29.93
CA GLN A 519 -12.76 9.24 31.37
C GLN A 519 -13.37 10.62 31.58
N ILE A 520 -14.67 10.73 31.30
CA ILE A 520 -15.42 11.98 31.48
C ILE A 520 -15.94 12.01 32.91
N GLU A 521 -15.38 12.89 33.75
CA GLU A 521 -15.94 13.18 35.07
C GLU A 521 -17.28 13.94 34.91
N GLU A 522 -18.37 13.37 35.41
CA GLU A 522 -19.65 14.07 35.49
C GLU A 522 -19.66 14.95 36.74
N GLU A 523 -19.55 16.26 36.55
CA GLU A 523 -19.78 17.23 37.62
C GLU A 523 -21.28 17.33 37.92
N GLU A 524 -21.69 16.87 39.10
CA GLU A 524 -23.00 17.19 39.67
C GLU A 524 -22.88 18.49 40.47
N VAL A 525 -23.52 19.55 39.99
CA VAL A 525 -23.55 20.85 40.67
C VAL A 525 -24.96 21.15 41.16
N SER A 526 -25.09 21.39 42.46
CA SER A 526 -26.32 21.88 43.07
C SER A 526 -26.42 23.40 42.96
N GLU A 527 -27.64 23.93 42.90
CA GLU A 527 -27.84 25.38 42.82
C GLU A 527 -27.22 26.14 44.03
N SER A 528 -27.06 25.48 45.18
CA SER A 528 -26.41 26.04 46.37
C SER A 528 -24.90 26.21 46.24
N GLU A 529 -24.26 25.48 45.34
CA GLU A 529 -22.81 25.54 45.11
C GLU A 529 -22.42 26.61 44.08
N VAL A 530 -23.40 27.12 43.32
CA VAL A 530 -23.16 28.18 42.35
C VAL A 530 -22.95 29.51 43.08
N ASP A 531 -21.77 30.09 42.87
CA ASP A 531 -21.35 31.34 43.47
C ASP A 531 -22.41 32.47 43.29
N PRO A 532 -22.77 33.22 44.35
CA PRO A 532 -23.78 34.28 44.27
C PRO A 532 -23.47 35.39 43.26
N HIS A 533 -22.20 35.70 43.03
CA HIS A 533 -21.78 36.67 42.02
C HIS A 533 -21.98 36.10 40.61
N PHE A 534 -21.70 34.80 40.39
CA PHE A 534 -22.03 34.12 39.15
C PHE A 534 -23.54 34.11 38.87
N LYS A 535 -24.39 33.87 39.87
CA LYS A 535 -25.85 33.97 39.73
C LYS A 535 -26.31 35.35 39.29
N HIS A 536 -25.71 36.40 39.85
CA HIS A 536 -26.02 37.77 39.46
C HIS A 536 -25.58 38.08 38.03
N LEU A 537 -24.39 37.62 37.64
CA LEU A 537 -23.87 37.75 36.28
C LEU A 537 -24.75 37.01 35.27
N PHE A 538 -25.12 35.77 35.57
CA PHE A 538 -26.04 34.98 34.75
C PHE A 538 -27.37 35.69 34.56
N LYS A 539 -27.97 36.24 35.63
CA LYS A 539 -29.24 36.97 35.53
C LYS A 539 -29.16 38.22 34.64
N GLN A 540 -28.02 38.92 34.63
CA GLN A 540 -27.82 40.05 33.71
C GLN A 540 -27.69 39.60 32.25
N ILE A 541 -27.25 38.37 32.04
CA ILE A 541 -26.96 37.80 30.73
C ILE A 541 -28.20 37.13 30.12
N ALA A 542 -28.91 36.32 30.91
CA ALA A 542 -30.05 35.50 30.54
C ALA A 542 -31.38 36.26 30.49
N GLY A 543 -31.40 37.55 30.84
CA GLY A 543 -32.60 38.38 30.74
C GLY A 543 -33.77 37.91 31.61
N ASP A 544 -34.98 38.13 31.11
CA ASP A 544 -36.23 37.91 31.86
C ASP A 544 -36.69 36.43 31.84
N ASP A 545 -36.28 35.65 30.83
CA ASP A 545 -36.60 34.23 30.70
C ASP A 545 -35.64 33.33 31.49
N MET A 546 -34.57 33.88 32.07
CA MET A 546 -33.60 33.16 32.92
C MET A 546 -32.94 31.95 32.22
N GLU A 547 -32.91 31.98 30.89
CA GLU A 547 -32.33 30.96 30.02
C GLU A 547 -31.41 31.65 29.01
N VAL A 548 -30.32 30.98 28.61
CA VAL A 548 -29.39 31.53 27.60
C VAL A 548 -29.57 30.78 26.29
N SER A 549 -30.00 31.49 25.25
CA SER A 549 -30.08 30.92 23.90
C SER A 549 -28.69 30.76 23.26
N VAL A 550 -28.58 29.95 22.21
CA VAL A 550 -27.35 29.78 21.43
C VAL A 550 -26.76 31.13 20.94
N PHE A 551 -27.62 32.04 20.49
CA PHE A 551 -27.18 33.34 19.97
C PHE A 551 -26.60 34.23 21.07
N GLU A 552 -27.21 34.21 22.26
CA GLU A 552 -26.71 34.91 23.43
C GLU A 552 -25.42 34.29 23.90
N LEU A 553 -25.36 32.95 24.00
CA LEU A 553 -24.17 32.19 24.38
C LEU A 553 -22.96 32.61 23.55
N VAL A 554 -23.08 32.54 22.23
CA VAL A 554 -21.99 32.90 21.31
C VAL A 554 -21.56 34.36 21.48
N ARG A 555 -22.52 35.28 21.65
CA ARG A 555 -22.21 36.69 21.89
C ARG A 555 -21.42 36.90 23.19
N ILE A 556 -21.79 36.19 24.26
CA ILE A 556 -21.11 36.27 25.56
C ILE A 556 -19.69 35.73 25.45
N LEU A 557 -19.55 34.51 24.90
CA LEU A 557 -18.24 33.88 24.75
C LEU A 557 -17.31 34.75 23.89
N ASN A 558 -17.82 35.32 22.79
CA ASN A 558 -17.05 36.22 21.93
C ASN A 558 -16.62 37.51 22.61
N ASN A 559 -17.46 38.08 23.46
CA ASN A 559 -17.09 39.22 24.28
C ASN A 559 -15.98 38.85 25.28
N VAL A 560 -15.99 37.62 25.83
CA VAL A 560 -14.94 37.17 26.76
C VAL A 560 -13.61 36.96 26.03
N VAL A 561 -13.61 36.25 24.90
CA VAL A 561 -12.36 35.97 24.16
C VAL A 561 -11.80 37.19 23.45
N SER A 562 -12.60 38.19 23.07
CA SER A 562 -12.09 39.40 22.41
C SER A 562 -11.18 40.24 23.31
N HIS A 563 -11.26 40.07 24.64
CA HIS A 563 -10.41 40.75 25.61
C HIS A 563 -9.12 39.96 25.93
N ARG A 564 -8.89 38.83 25.26
CA ARG A 564 -7.75 37.94 25.46
C ARG A 564 -6.80 38.01 24.27
N GLY A 565 -5.53 38.34 24.54
CA GLY A 565 -4.45 38.37 23.54
C GLY A 565 -3.60 37.09 23.52
N ASP A 566 -3.82 36.22 24.51
CA ASP A 566 -3.15 34.94 24.75
C ASP A 566 -3.74 33.78 23.93
N ILE A 567 -4.82 34.01 23.19
CA ILE A 567 -5.49 33.01 22.36
C ILE A 567 -5.73 33.62 20.98
N LYS A 568 -5.41 32.89 19.92
CA LYS A 568 -5.83 33.29 18.56
C LYS A 568 -7.13 32.56 18.22
N THR A 569 -8.19 33.34 18.03
CA THR A 569 -9.46 32.84 17.53
C THR A 569 -10.24 33.96 16.83
N ASN A 570 -11.08 33.60 15.87
CA ASN A 570 -12.04 34.53 15.26
C ASN A 570 -13.32 34.70 16.10
N GLY A 571 -13.34 34.09 17.29
CA GLY A 571 -14.52 33.96 18.13
C GLY A 571 -15.22 32.61 17.92
N PHE A 572 -15.99 32.21 18.93
CA PHE A 572 -16.89 31.08 18.90
C PHE A 572 -17.91 31.20 17.77
N SER A 573 -18.06 30.11 17.02
CA SER A 573 -19.04 29.96 15.96
C SER A 573 -20.42 29.57 16.50
N LEU A 574 -21.46 29.80 15.68
CA LEU A 574 -22.81 29.29 15.97
C LEU A 574 -22.86 27.76 15.93
N GLU A 575 -21.96 27.09 15.22
CA GLU A 575 -21.88 25.63 15.20
C GLU A 575 -21.43 25.11 16.56
N THR A 576 -20.33 25.63 17.09
CA THR A 576 -19.84 25.30 18.44
C THR A 576 -20.87 25.64 19.50
N GLY A 577 -21.53 26.81 19.40
CA GLY A 577 -22.61 27.19 20.30
C GLY A 577 -23.77 26.19 20.32
N ARG A 578 -24.20 25.68 19.16
CA ARG A 578 -25.25 24.65 19.07
C ARG A 578 -24.79 23.31 19.67
N GLN A 579 -23.55 22.90 19.42
CA GLN A 579 -22.98 21.67 19.96
C GLN A 579 -22.91 21.72 21.49
N ILE A 580 -22.50 22.87 22.04
CA ILE A 580 -22.46 23.10 23.48
C ILE A 580 -23.86 22.96 24.09
N VAL A 581 -24.86 23.65 23.53
CA VAL A 581 -26.23 23.55 24.03
C VAL A 581 -26.72 22.11 23.93
N SER A 582 -26.54 21.45 22.79
CA SER A 582 -26.94 20.06 22.60
C SER A 582 -26.30 19.06 23.56
N LEU A 583 -25.12 19.36 24.12
CA LEU A 583 -24.46 18.49 25.11
C LEU A 583 -24.98 18.72 26.53
N LEU A 584 -25.32 19.97 26.86
CA LEU A 584 -25.59 20.41 28.24
C LEU A 584 -27.07 20.62 28.56
N ASP A 585 -27.90 20.83 27.54
CA ASP A 585 -29.35 20.95 27.63
C ASP A 585 -29.95 19.60 28.02
N LYS A 586 -30.15 19.40 29.34
CA LYS A 586 -30.70 18.16 29.89
C LYS A 586 -32.23 18.16 29.86
N ASP A 587 -32.87 19.32 29.72
CA ASP A 587 -34.32 19.48 29.75
C ASP A 587 -34.97 19.65 28.36
N GLU A 588 -34.17 19.56 27.30
CA GLU A 588 -34.57 19.68 25.89
C GLU A 588 -35.21 21.04 25.57
N SER A 589 -34.83 22.10 26.30
CA SER A 589 -35.33 23.47 26.11
C SER A 589 -34.73 24.19 24.91
N ALA A 590 -33.67 23.63 24.31
CA ALA A 590 -32.80 24.25 23.31
C ALA A 590 -32.09 25.52 23.81
N LYS A 591 -31.99 25.69 25.13
CA LYS A 591 -31.32 26.80 25.81
C LYS A 591 -30.54 26.25 27.02
N LEU A 592 -29.87 27.14 27.75
CA LEU A 592 -29.14 26.78 28.97
C LEU A 592 -29.70 27.50 30.19
N GLY A 593 -30.13 26.72 31.19
CA GLY A 593 -30.46 27.22 32.51
C GLY A 593 -29.20 27.58 33.32
N LEU A 594 -29.40 28.11 34.54
CA LEU A 594 -28.30 28.55 35.42
C LEU A 594 -27.27 27.45 35.71
N ILE A 595 -27.73 26.23 36.02
CA ILE A 595 -26.86 25.11 36.39
C ILE A 595 -26.06 24.64 35.17
N GLU A 596 -26.71 24.48 34.02
CA GLU A 596 -26.09 24.04 32.77
C GLU A 596 -25.06 25.07 32.27
N PHE A 597 -25.38 26.36 32.39
CA PHE A 597 -24.45 27.44 32.06
C PHE A 597 -23.26 27.49 33.01
N HIS A 598 -23.45 27.16 34.29
CA HIS A 598 -22.35 27.07 35.25
C HIS A 598 -21.40 25.90 34.91
N LEU A 599 -21.95 24.73 34.59
CA LEU A 599 -21.19 23.57 34.13
C LEU A 599 -20.40 23.88 32.85
N LEU A 600 -21.04 24.56 31.89
CA LEU A 600 -20.37 25.04 30.68
C LEU A 600 -19.16 25.92 31.03
N TRP A 601 -19.35 26.89 31.92
CA TRP A 601 -18.31 27.84 32.26
C TRP A 601 -17.09 27.14 32.86
N ASN A 602 -17.30 26.19 33.79
CA ASN A 602 -16.23 25.38 34.37
C ASN A 602 -15.49 24.56 33.30
N LYS A 603 -16.22 23.90 32.41
CA LYS A 603 -15.63 23.16 31.27
C LYS A 603 -14.79 24.06 30.37
N ILE A 604 -15.28 25.25 30.00
CA ILE A 604 -14.52 26.18 29.16
C ILE A 604 -13.26 26.67 29.88
N GLN A 605 -13.29 26.93 31.20
CA GLN A 605 -12.08 27.28 31.95
C GLN A 605 -11.07 26.12 31.95
N LYS A 606 -11.53 24.89 32.20
CA LYS A 606 -10.67 23.69 32.15
C LYS A 606 -10.04 23.51 30.76
N TYR A 607 -10.84 23.60 29.69
CA TYR A 607 -10.32 23.51 28.33
C TYR A 607 -9.34 24.64 27.99
N LEU A 608 -9.58 25.83 28.50
CA LEU A 608 -8.66 26.94 28.32
C LEU A 608 -7.31 26.71 29.03
N GLU A 609 -7.31 26.11 30.22
CA GLU A 609 -6.08 25.73 30.93
C GLU A 609 -5.31 24.66 30.14
N ILE A 610 -5.99 23.61 29.69
CA ILE A 610 -5.41 22.54 28.87
C ILE A 610 -4.82 23.10 27.57
N PHE A 611 -5.58 23.95 26.86
CA PHE A 611 -5.15 24.57 25.61
C PHE A 611 -3.83 25.34 25.80
N LYS A 612 -3.73 26.13 26.87
CA LYS A 612 -2.51 26.89 27.20
C LYS A 612 -1.36 26.00 27.65
N HIS A 613 -1.67 24.91 28.36
CA HIS A 613 -0.65 23.99 28.83
C HIS A 613 0.04 23.28 27.65
N HIS A 614 -0.74 22.97 26.61
CA HIS A 614 -0.28 22.23 25.44
C HIS A 614 0.19 23.10 24.27
N ASP A 615 -0.13 24.40 24.20
CA ASP A 615 0.42 25.37 23.23
C ASP A 615 1.91 25.67 23.52
N SER A 616 2.75 24.68 23.23
CA SER A 616 4.15 24.64 23.65
C SER A 616 4.99 25.68 22.89
N ASP A 617 4.57 26.02 21.67
CA ASP A 617 5.21 27.01 20.83
C ASP A 617 4.66 28.44 21.03
N ASN A 618 3.67 28.61 21.92
CA ASN A 618 2.97 29.87 22.19
C ASN A 618 2.42 30.52 20.91
N SER A 619 1.99 29.69 19.95
CA SER A 619 1.43 30.15 18.69
C SER A 619 0.04 30.76 18.88
N GLY A 620 -0.65 30.43 19.98
CA GLY A 620 -2.05 30.75 20.24
C GLY A 620 -3.02 29.81 19.52
N THR A 621 -2.51 28.71 18.96
CA THR A 621 -3.22 27.66 18.20
C THR A 621 -2.63 26.30 18.55
N MET A 622 -3.29 25.19 18.24
CA MET A 622 -2.72 23.87 18.43
C MET A 622 -2.41 23.15 17.12
N SER A 623 -1.25 22.52 17.08
CA SER A 623 -0.93 21.46 16.14
C SER A 623 -1.64 20.15 16.53
N SER A 624 -1.64 19.18 15.63
CA SER A 624 -2.15 17.84 15.94
C SER A 624 -1.37 17.08 17.00
N HIS A 625 -0.08 17.39 17.16
CA HIS A 625 0.71 16.74 18.18
C HIS A 625 0.25 17.20 19.56
N GLU A 626 0.02 18.50 19.70
CA GLU A 626 -0.52 19.13 20.90
C GLU A 626 -1.95 18.68 21.15
N MET A 627 -2.77 18.57 20.09
CA MET A 627 -4.15 18.07 20.18
C MET A 627 -4.25 16.67 20.78
N ARG A 628 -3.31 15.76 20.49
CA ARG A 628 -3.31 14.41 21.10
C ARG A 628 -3.13 14.52 22.61
N GLY A 629 -2.09 15.24 23.06
CA GLY A 629 -1.82 15.45 24.49
C GLY A 629 -2.97 16.16 25.20
N ALA A 630 -3.50 17.22 24.57
CA ALA A 630 -4.63 17.98 25.08
C ALA A 630 -5.92 17.15 25.19
N ALA A 631 -6.19 16.27 24.22
CA ALA A 631 -7.32 15.34 24.31
C ALA A 631 -7.14 14.37 25.48
N THR A 632 -5.94 13.81 25.67
CA THR A 632 -5.64 12.91 26.80
C THR A 632 -5.80 13.62 28.14
N GLU A 633 -5.29 14.84 28.31
CA GLU A 633 -5.49 15.64 29.53
C GLU A 633 -6.96 16.01 29.76
N ALA A 634 -7.72 16.21 28.68
CA ALA A 634 -9.17 16.43 28.74
C ALA A 634 -9.97 15.14 29.07
N GLY A 635 -9.31 13.99 29.20
CA GLY A 635 -9.92 12.71 29.55
C GLY A 635 -10.29 11.83 28.35
N PHE A 636 -9.82 12.14 27.15
CA PHE A 636 -10.08 11.36 25.93
C PHE A 636 -8.81 10.65 25.44
N SER A 637 -8.85 9.32 25.37
CA SER A 637 -7.86 8.51 24.68
C SER A 637 -8.35 8.23 23.26
N VAL A 638 -7.59 8.65 22.25
CA VAL A 638 -7.99 8.52 20.84
C VAL A 638 -6.85 7.99 19.97
N ASN A 639 -7.16 7.01 19.13
CA ASN A 639 -6.19 6.49 18.17
C ASN A 639 -5.93 7.47 17.01
N SER A 640 -4.91 7.18 16.21
CA SER A 640 -4.51 8.00 15.07
C SER A 640 -5.61 8.17 14.02
N ALA A 641 -6.50 7.20 13.84
CA ALA A 641 -7.59 7.30 12.88
C ALA A 641 -8.61 8.38 13.30
N VAL A 642 -8.96 8.44 14.59
CA VAL A 642 -9.82 9.48 15.16
C VAL A 642 -9.12 10.83 15.12
N LEU A 643 -7.84 10.89 15.52
CA LEU A 643 -7.06 12.14 15.49
C LEU A 643 -6.97 12.71 14.06
N GLN A 644 -6.78 11.87 13.05
CA GLN A 644 -6.81 12.29 11.65
C GLN A 644 -8.16 12.87 11.25
N ALA A 645 -9.27 12.31 11.74
CA ALA A 645 -10.61 12.84 11.47
C ALA A 645 -10.82 14.20 12.16
N VAL A 646 -10.35 14.35 13.40
CA VAL A 646 -10.35 15.61 14.15
C VAL A 646 -9.60 16.69 13.37
N VAL A 647 -8.34 16.45 13.00
CA VAL A 647 -7.54 17.41 12.22
C VAL A 647 -8.21 17.74 10.90
N SER A 648 -8.74 16.74 10.18
CA SER A 648 -9.37 16.98 8.87
C SER A 648 -10.64 17.84 8.96
N ARG A 649 -11.30 17.90 10.12
CA ARG A 649 -12.56 18.63 10.34
C ARG A 649 -12.35 19.99 11.00
N TYR A 650 -11.46 20.06 11.99
CA TYR A 650 -11.32 21.19 12.91
C TYR A 650 -10.05 22.01 12.68
N ALA A 651 -9.08 21.52 11.91
CA ALA A 651 -7.88 22.30 11.60
C ALA A 651 -8.10 23.20 10.38
N ASP A 652 -7.43 24.34 10.36
CA ASP A 652 -7.45 25.29 9.25
C ASP A 652 -6.56 24.87 8.07
N ALA A 653 -6.38 25.75 7.08
CA ALA A 653 -5.54 25.48 5.90
C ALA A 653 -4.04 25.33 6.24
N GLN A 654 -3.62 25.77 7.43
CA GLN A 654 -2.28 25.61 7.98
C GLN A 654 -2.19 24.39 8.91
N TYR A 655 -3.26 23.61 9.06
CA TYR A 655 -3.40 22.48 9.99
C TYR A 655 -3.27 22.90 11.45
N ALA A 656 -3.62 24.14 11.77
CA ALA A 656 -3.71 24.67 13.12
C ALA A 656 -5.17 24.63 13.59
N ILE A 657 -5.38 24.26 14.86
CA ILE A 657 -6.68 24.21 15.52
C ILE A 657 -6.76 25.41 16.46
N ASP A 658 -7.68 26.33 16.18
CA ASP A 658 -7.92 27.48 17.04
C ASP A 658 -8.78 27.11 18.26
N PHE A 659 -8.95 28.04 19.21
CA PHE A 659 -9.64 27.72 20.46
C PHE A 659 -11.13 27.38 20.28
N ASP A 660 -11.83 28.03 19.34
CA ASP A 660 -13.23 27.67 19.01
C ASP A 660 -13.31 26.22 18.52
N SER A 661 -12.44 25.88 17.55
CA SER A 661 -12.41 24.56 16.94
C SER A 661 -11.99 23.47 17.95
N PHE A 662 -11.09 23.79 18.88
CA PHE A 662 -10.72 22.89 19.97
C PHE A 662 -11.89 22.58 20.89
N VAL A 663 -12.58 23.62 21.38
CA VAL A 663 -13.73 23.46 22.27
C VAL A 663 -14.83 22.70 21.56
N GLY A 664 -15.16 23.07 20.31
CA GLY A 664 -16.14 22.35 19.50
C GLY A 664 -15.77 20.88 19.29
N CYS A 665 -14.49 20.57 19.10
CA CYS A 665 -14.01 19.19 19.00
C CYS A 665 -14.22 18.40 20.29
N LEU A 666 -13.78 18.92 21.45
CA LEU A 666 -13.91 18.21 22.73
C LEU A 666 -15.39 18.01 23.11
N ILE A 667 -16.22 19.02 22.89
CA ILE A 667 -17.67 18.94 23.13
C ILE A 667 -18.31 17.87 22.23
N LYS A 668 -17.95 17.83 20.94
CA LYS A 668 -18.48 16.80 20.04
C LYS A 668 -17.97 15.41 20.39
N LEU A 669 -16.70 15.25 20.79
CA LEU A 669 -16.17 13.99 21.30
C LEU A 669 -16.94 13.52 22.53
N GLU A 670 -17.14 14.39 23.52
CA GLU A 670 -17.92 14.08 24.73
C GLU A 670 -19.33 13.61 24.39
N SER A 671 -20.01 14.35 23.50
CA SER A 671 -21.36 14.00 23.02
C SER A 671 -21.38 12.61 22.36
N LEU A 672 -20.44 12.33 21.46
CA LEU A 672 -20.37 11.04 20.78
C LEU A 672 -20.07 9.89 21.73
N PHE A 673 -19.18 10.06 22.71
CA PHE A 673 -18.91 9.04 23.72
C PHE A 673 -20.15 8.76 24.59
N LYS A 674 -20.85 9.81 25.04
CA LYS A 674 -22.09 9.67 25.81
C LYS A 674 -23.19 8.94 25.02
N ILE A 675 -23.40 9.33 23.77
CA ILE A 675 -24.36 8.67 22.86
C ILE A 675 -23.97 7.20 22.66
N PHE A 676 -22.70 6.91 22.37
CA PHE A 676 -22.24 5.55 22.14
C PHE A 676 -22.44 4.69 23.39
N LYS A 677 -21.99 5.15 24.56
CA LYS A 677 -22.13 4.42 25.84
C LYS A 677 -23.58 4.18 26.24
N ALA A 678 -24.48 5.12 25.96
CA ALA A 678 -25.90 4.96 26.23
C ALA A 678 -26.58 3.89 25.34
N LEU A 679 -26.04 3.66 24.14
CA LEU A 679 -26.57 2.72 23.14
C LEU A 679 -25.75 1.43 23.02
N GLU A 680 -24.62 1.35 23.72
CA GLU A 680 -23.66 0.26 23.64
C GLU A 680 -24.28 -1.04 24.13
N ARG A 681 -24.11 -2.09 23.32
CA ARG A 681 -24.47 -3.46 23.64
C ARG A 681 -23.29 -4.17 24.31
N PRO A 682 -23.51 -5.31 24.99
CA PRO A 682 -22.43 -6.05 25.66
C PRO A 682 -21.28 -6.50 24.75
N ASP A 683 -21.46 -6.52 23.43
CA ASP A 683 -20.45 -6.85 22.43
C ASP A 683 -19.61 -5.64 21.97
N GLY A 684 -19.77 -4.47 22.60
CA GLY A 684 -19.04 -3.24 22.27
C GLY A 684 -19.52 -2.56 20.99
N LYS A 685 -20.74 -2.90 20.52
CA LYS A 685 -21.32 -2.35 19.27
C LYS A 685 -22.63 -1.64 19.54
N ILE A 686 -23.00 -0.73 18.63
CA ILE A 686 -24.34 -0.15 18.54
C ILE A 686 -25.05 -0.70 17.30
N ALA A 687 -26.38 -0.78 17.34
CA ALA A 687 -27.15 -1.00 16.12
C ALA A 687 -28.26 0.03 16.02
N LEU A 688 -28.33 0.65 14.86
CA LEU A 688 -29.24 1.73 14.54
C LEU A 688 -29.96 1.39 13.25
N ASP A 689 -31.26 1.64 13.19
CA ASP A 689 -31.95 1.73 11.92
C ASP A 689 -31.63 3.06 11.20
N MET A 690 -32.10 3.21 9.96
CA MET A 690 -31.85 4.42 9.18
C MET A 690 -32.43 5.68 9.84
N GLN A 691 -33.58 5.59 10.49
CA GLN A 691 -34.21 6.73 11.15
C GLN A 691 -33.38 7.16 12.37
N GLN A 692 -32.98 6.21 13.22
CA GLN A 692 -32.15 6.44 14.39
C GLN A 692 -30.78 7.01 13.99
N TRP A 693 -30.13 6.46 12.96
CA TRP A 693 -28.88 6.98 12.43
C TRP A 693 -29.02 8.43 11.95
N LEU A 694 -30.07 8.74 11.19
CA LEU A 694 -30.31 10.10 10.70
C LEU A 694 -30.56 11.09 11.85
N CYS A 695 -31.35 10.70 12.87
CA CYS A 695 -31.57 11.54 14.04
C CYS A 695 -30.26 11.86 14.77
N LEU A 696 -29.37 10.87 14.95
CA LEU A 696 -28.08 11.06 15.62
C LEU A 696 -27.04 11.79 14.76
N ALA A 697 -27.06 11.61 13.44
CA ALA A 697 -26.08 12.21 12.53
C ALA A 697 -26.40 13.67 12.17
N ILE A 698 -27.67 14.09 12.28
CA ILE A 698 -28.11 15.47 12.09
C ILE A 698 -27.90 16.30 13.36
N HIS A 699 -28.04 15.68 14.53
CA HIS A 699 -27.66 16.25 15.83
C HIS A 699 -26.13 16.43 15.96
#